data_AF-A9L1Z2-F1
#
_entry.id   AF-A9L1Z2-F1
#
_cell.length_a   1.000
_cell.length_b   1.000
_cell.length_c   1.000
_cell.angle_alpha   90.00
_cell.angle_beta   90.00
_cell.angle_gamma   90.00
#
_symmetry.space_group_name_H-M   'P 1'
#
loop_
_entity.id
_entity.type
_entity.pdbx_description
1 polymer ?
#
loop_
_entity_poly.entity_id
_entity_poly.type
_entity_poly.pdbx_seq_one_letter_code
_entity_poly.pdbx_strand_id
1 'polypeptide(L)'
;MCRIDSPFGNISLDEKNDPTDRFLQAVDENCIDDDFRELFIKYFQNNWQSAFSTPSEIEDVLKKANQENSISDKCLFLLVSYEAKLSFAFISYQISGKTPRSLFYDFLVEVKNSYFASSPLALYRGGMKTVTHNYFQFLCWLYGEDYCYSKAFFEDEALDELSGQDRARFFWNFFESISLSFLMLDEHQRANELIRISSSTDDYVGPLTIGAKSLANGLDFISAWAKFESQRAKNSYSLHDIFYGYYSHWKDILNLARDEVTGSSDITKHLKKWLDDFRYDCIKLSLINTDLTKASKDEIGVWVGKVESYLIHIYSGFSWDELNSDEFKSFEKKKFNELCAEFSHVQMSKWIEWSIQDDFTKILGTNLNSLKQLNAYHSKWVTKEYFDLWKTLFLEEINRLNIEERLTILSCMPPYTEDYYTEGFQWWFELFTGLVDSDSFPKHLIPSWTCVALNLKVRDEALPYVDKSIGILRGELSAPDKTNDEIKEHHKHLSCLLPAIDRISTQKGVRHRLMLQRFSAVPYSDEKLLMYSGALYQGHFYDWYTPFNDLASRWFCHQHNHKVQNRHTIDEEFEHKFYTEFACELSDFFLTRLRLRKGEKVEGDRYDSSQVIEKSSVWRQGYLKALTELGFDLNGKVHKTVNFTKKFDPDESVRSIASECYKAVRRHAKKSPSTQDIKRGIVAAEWWLLMCQRHELGLEVKHEEALKTRRNLMRHP
;
A
#
# COMPACT_ATOMS: atom_id res chain seq x y z
N MET A 1 -74.13 64.59 5.16
CA MET A 1 -75.04 64.81 4.01
C MET A 1 -74.51 63.93 2.89
N CYS A 2 -75.15 62.93 2.29
CA CYS A 2 -76.47 62.29 2.22
C CYS A 2 -76.17 61.01 1.38
N ARG A 3 -76.83 59.86 1.40
CA ARG A 3 -78.06 59.33 1.99
C ARG A 3 -77.97 57.80 1.81
N ILE A 4 -78.44 57.07 2.81
CA ILE A 4 -78.68 55.63 2.76
C ILE A 4 -79.97 55.39 1.94
N ASP A 5 -79.96 54.34 1.11
CA ASP A 5 -81.07 53.44 0.73
C ASP A 5 -81.11 53.10 -0.77
N SER A 6 -80.59 51.92 -1.10
CA SER A 6 -81.25 51.02 -2.03
C SER A 6 -80.95 49.57 -1.65
N PRO A 7 -81.96 48.75 -1.33
CA PRO A 7 -81.83 47.32 -1.08
C PRO A 7 -81.87 46.58 -2.42
N PHE A 8 -80.74 46.56 -3.12
CA PHE A 8 -80.48 45.52 -4.12
C PHE A 8 -79.27 44.74 -3.61
N GLY A 9 -79.54 43.55 -3.06
CA GLY A 9 -78.50 42.63 -2.66
C GLY A 9 -77.62 42.26 -3.85
N ASN A 10 -76.34 42.05 -3.57
CA ASN A 10 -75.38 41.22 -4.31
C ASN A 10 -75.82 40.75 -5.71
N ILE A 11 -75.85 41.65 -6.68
CA ILE A 11 -75.75 41.27 -8.09
C ILE A 11 -74.52 41.99 -8.61
N SER A 12 -73.44 41.23 -8.79
CA SER A 12 -72.24 41.68 -9.48
C SER A 12 -72.64 42.06 -10.91
N LEU A 13 -72.58 43.36 -11.22
CA LEU A 13 -73.14 43.95 -12.44
C LEU A 13 -72.26 43.80 -13.68
N ASP A 14 -71.16 43.05 -13.60
CA ASP A 14 -70.26 42.82 -14.74
C ASP A 14 -69.87 41.34 -14.88
N GLU A 15 -70.65 40.41 -14.32
CA GLU A 15 -70.39 38.97 -14.51
C GLU A 15 -70.65 38.59 -15.96
N LYS A 16 -69.61 38.11 -16.64
CA LYS A 16 -69.76 37.57 -18.00
C LYS A 16 -70.67 36.35 -17.99
N ASN A 17 -71.59 36.27 -18.95
CA ASN A 17 -72.53 35.15 -19.08
C ASN A 17 -71.93 33.91 -19.73
N ASP A 18 -70.90 34.08 -20.57
CA ASP A 18 -70.21 32.95 -21.18
C ASP A 18 -69.34 32.23 -20.12
N PRO A 19 -69.45 30.90 -19.96
CA PRO A 19 -68.75 30.17 -18.90
C PRO A 19 -67.22 30.33 -18.97
N THR A 20 -66.65 30.32 -20.17
CA THR A 20 -65.21 30.44 -20.36
C THR A 20 -64.72 31.83 -20.00
N ASP A 21 -65.46 32.84 -20.44
CA ASP A 21 -65.23 34.24 -20.12
C ASP A 21 -65.42 34.56 -18.63
N ARG A 22 -66.40 33.93 -17.95
CA ARG A 22 -66.61 34.08 -16.50
C ARG A 22 -65.47 33.48 -15.69
N PHE A 23 -64.91 32.36 -16.15
CA PHE A 23 -63.73 31.75 -15.55
C PHE A 23 -62.51 32.67 -15.67
N LEU A 24 -62.25 33.21 -16.86
CA LEU A 24 -61.15 34.16 -17.07
C LEU A 24 -61.34 35.42 -16.23
N GLN A 25 -62.56 35.94 -16.14
CA GLN A 25 -62.88 37.07 -15.26
C GLN A 25 -62.54 36.75 -13.79
N ALA A 26 -62.91 35.57 -13.27
CA ALA A 26 -62.58 35.18 -11.90
C ALA A 26 -61.06 35.06 -11.66
N VAL A 27 -60.31 34.61 -12.67
CA VAL A 27 -58.84 34.53 -12.62
C VAL A 27 -58.21 35.93 -12.62
N ASP A 28 -58.67 36.81 -13.52
CA ASP A 28 -58.14 38.17 -13.68
C ASP A 28 -58.44 39.04 -12.44
N GLU A 29 -59.65 38.94 -11.87
CA GLU A 29 -60.05 39.68 -10.66
C GLU A 29 -59.26 39.27 -9.41
N ASN A 30 -58.70 38.05 -9.38
CA ASN A 30 -57.85 37.56 -8.28
C ASN A 30 -56.35 37.87 -8.47
N CYS A 31 -55.98 38.64 -9.51
CA CYS A 31 -54.62 39.14 -9.75
C CYS A 31 -53.55 38.04 -9.74
N ILE A 32 -53.79 36.94 -10.45
CA ILE A 32 -52.82 35.86 -10.64
C ILE A 32 -52.08 36.11 -11.95
N ASP A 33 -50.83 36.58 -11.89
CA ASP A 33 -50.02 36.97 -13.06
C ASP A 33 -48.79 36.06 -13.29
N ASP A 34 -48.70 34.92 -12.61
CA ASP A 34 -47.58 33.97 -12.68
C ASP A 34 -47.92 32.67 -13.45
N ASP A 35 -46.96 31.76 -13.64
CA ASP A 35 -47.14 30.52 -14.41
C ASP A 35 -48.23 29.59 -13.84
N PHE A 36 -48.63 29.78 -12.56
CA PHE A 36 -49.80 29.12 -11.99
C PHE A 36 -51.08 29.47 -12.77
N ARG A 37 -51.21 30.71 -13.25
CA ARG A 37 -52.32 31.17 -14.10
C ARG A 37 -52.45 30.32 -15.35
N GLU A 38 -51.34 30.11 -16.06
CA GLU A 38 -51.33 29.37 -17.31
C GLU A 38 -51.74 27.90 -17.10
N LEU A 39 -51.22 27.28 -16.04
CA LEU A 39 -51.59 25.91 -15.66
C LEU A 39 -53.06 25.81 -15.23
N PHE A 40 -53.55 26.76 -14.44
CA PHE A 40 -54.94 26.78 -13.99
C PHE A 40 -55.91 26.93 -15.18
N ILE A 41 -55.60 27.83 -16.12
CA ILE A 41 -56.37 28.00 -17.35
C ILE A 41 -56.34 26.72 -18.19
N LYS A 42 -55.15 26.15 -18.44
CA LYS A 42 -54.97 24.94 -19.27
C LYS A 42 -55.84 23.77 -18.82
N TYR A 43 -55.94 23.52 -17.51
CA TYR A 43 -56.64 22.35 -16.99
C TYR A 43 -58.11 22.60 -16.67
N PHE A 44 -58.50 23.82 -16.29
CA PHE A 44 -59.84 24.06 -15.75
C PHE A 44 -60.75 24.94 -16.61
N GLN A 45 -60.24 25.79 -17.50
CA GLN A 45 -61.04 26.79 -18.24
C GLN A 45 -62.28 26.21 -18.94
N ASN A 46 -62.15 25.06 -19.60
CA ASN A 46 -63.24 24.51 -20.41
C ASN A 46 -64.25 23.69 -19.60
N ASN A 47 -63.91 23.31 -18.37
CA ASN A 47 -64.70 22.36 -17.57
C ASN A 47 -64.85 22.80 -16.10
N TRP A 48 -64.60 24.08 -15.79
CA TRP A 48 -64.52 24.58 -14.43
C TRP A 48 -65.82 24.37 -13.64
N GLN A 49 -66.99 24.39 -14.31
CA GLN A 49 -68.29 24.13 -13.66
C GLN A 49 -68.35 22.73 -13.06
N SER A 50 -67.72 21.73 -13.70
CA SER A 50 -67.61 20.38 -13.14
C SER A 50 -66.52 20.26 -12.06
N ALA A 51 -65.52 21.13 -12.10
CA ALA A 51 -64.38 21.12 -11.18
C ALA A 51 -64.70 21.87 -9.87
N PHE A 52 -65.42 22.97 -9.93
CA PHE A 52 -65.62 23.92 -8.83
C PHE A 52 -67.09 24.27 -8.56
N SER A 53 -68.04 23.79 -9.38
CA SER A 53 -69.49 24.02 -9.24
C SER A 53 -69.96 25.48 -9.40
N THR A 54 -69.30 26.46 -8.77
CA THR A 54 -69.68 27.87 -8.72
C THR A 54 -68.47 28.80 -8.92
N PRO A 55 -68.67 30.03 -9.46
CA PRO A 55 -67.60 31.02 -9.55
C PRO A 55 -67.01 31.41 -8.19
N SER A 56 -67.84 31.49 -7.14
CA SER A 56 -67.39 31.85 -5.79
C SER A 56 -66.39 30.84 -5.22
N GLU A 57 -66.55 29.54 -5.52
CA GLU A 57 -65.56 28.52 -5.14
C GLU A 57 -64.22 28.70 -5.85
N ILE A 58 -64.23 29.14 -7.13
CA ILE A 58 -63.01 29.48 -7.86
C ILE A 58 -62.32 30.66 -7.18
N GLU A 59 -63.04 31.75 -6.96
CA GLU A 59 -62.50 32.98 -6.36
C GLU A 59 -61.94 32.71 -4.96
N ASP A 60 -62.63 31.92 -4.13
CA ASP A 60 -62.15 31.54 -2.79
C ASP A 60 -60.86 30.72 -2.83
N VAL A 61 -60.76 29.77 -3.77
CA VAL A 61 -59.57 28.91 -3.93
C VAL A 61 -58.40 29.72 -4.47
N LEU A 62 -58.63 30.58 -5.47
CA LEU A 62 -57.61 31.45 -6.04
C LEU A 62 -57.08 32.45 -5.01
N LYS A 63 -57.97 33.07 -4.24
CA LYS A 63 -57.59 34.02 -3.17
C LYS A 63 -56.73 33.36 -2.10
N LYS A 64 -57.01 32.12 -1.72
CA LYS A 64 -56.22 31.37 -0.73
C LYS A 64 -54.91 30.88 -1.33
N ALA A 65 -54.93 30.35 -2.56
CA ALA A 65 -53.71 29.96 -3.27
C ALA A 65 -52.74 31.14 -3.37
N ASN A 66 -53.21 32.35 -3.66
CA ASN A 66 -52.35 33.53 -3.78
C ASN A 66 -51.69 33.99 -2.46
N GLN A 67 -52.03 33.37 -1.32
CA GLN A 67 -51.32 33.56 -0.05
C GLN A 67 -50.03 32.74 0.05
N GLU A 68 -49.85 31.76 -0.84
CA GLU A 68 -48.67 30.91 -0.89
C GLU A 68 -47.50 31.60 -1.63
N ASN A 69 -46.29 31.34 -1.17
CA ASN A 69 -45.09 32.07 -1.59
C ASN A 69 -44.46 31.54 -2.89
N SER A 70 -44.78 30.32 -3.32
CA SER A 70 -44.20 29.69 -4.51
C SER A 70 -45.28 29.08 -5.42
N ILE A 71 -44.97 28.96 -6.71
CA ILE A 71 -45.88 28.38 -7.70
C ILE A 71 -46.21 26.91 -7.35
N SER A 72 -45.22 26.16 -6.84
CA SER A 72 -45.41 24.78 -6.38
C SER A 72 -46.36 24.70 -5.18
N ASP A 73 -46.27 25.64 -4.24
CA ASP A 73 -47.17 25.69 -3.07
C ASP A 73 -48.59 26.09 -3.48
N LYS A 74 -48.74 27.03 -4.43
CA LYS A 74 -50.04 27.38 -5.04
C LYS A 74 -50.70 26.15 -5.67
N CYS A 75 -49.94 25.37 -6.44
CA CYS A 75 -50.39 24.13 -7.06
C CYS A 75 -50.79 23.07 -6.02
N LEU A 76 -49.97 22.88 -4.98
CA LEU A 76 -50.23 21.97 -3.88
C LEU A 76 -51.50 22.35 -3.11
N PHE A 77 -51.66 23.63 -2.77
CA PHE A 77 -52.84 24.15 -2.08
C PHE A 77 -54.13 23.82 -2.85
N LEU A 78 -54.11 24.04 -4.18
CA LEU A 78 -55.24 23.69 -5.04
C LEU A 78 -55.54 22.18 -5.00
N LEU A 79 -54.52 21.33 -5.12
CA LEU A 79 -54.68 19.88 -5.08
C LEU A 79 -55.24 19.40 -3.73
N VAL A 80 -54.75 19.94 -2.61
CA VAL A 80 -55.18 19.60 -1.25
C VAL A 80 -56.60 20.08 -0.99
N SER A 81 -56.98 21.26 -1.48
CA SER A 81 -58.34 21.80 -1.34
C SER A 81 -59.40 20.89 -2.00
N TYR A 82 -58.99 20.06 -2.95
CA TYR A 82 -59.84 19.08 -3.64
C TYR A 82 -59.39 17.64 -3.40
N GLU A 83 -58.81 17.35 -2.22
CA GLU A 83 -58.31 16.03 -1.85
C GLU A 83 -59.34 14.92 -2.06
N ALA A 84 -60.62 15.16 -1.79
CA ALA A 84 -61.67 14.15 -1.92
C ALA A 84 -61.79 13.60 -3.36
N LYS A 85 -61.55 14.45 -4.37
CA LYS A 85 -61.55 14.05 -5.78
C LYS A 85 -60.33 13.20 -6.11
N LEU A 86 -59.17 13.53 -5.55
CA LEU A 86 -57.95 12.75 -5.70
C LEU A 86 -58.05 11.41 -4.93
N SER A 87 -58.64 11.39 -3.74
CA SER A 87 -58.87 10.19 -2.95
C SER A 87 -59.78 9.22 -3.68
N PHE A 88 -60.81 9.71 -4.37
CA PHE A 88 -61.65 8.85 -5.22
C PHE A 88 -60.86 8.22 -6.39
N ALA A 89 -59.98 8.99 -7.05
CA ALA A 89 -59.13 8.48 -8.11
C ALA A 89 -58.14 7.42 -7.58
N PHE A 90 -57.57 7.65 -6.40
CA PHE A 90 -56.68 6.71 -5.72
C PHE A 90 -57.41 5.41 -5.30
N ILE A 91 -58.60 5.50 -4.70
CA ILE A 91 -59.41 4.32 -4.34
C ILE A 91 -59.75 3.50 -5.59
N SER A 92 -60.09 4.17 -6.70
CA SER A 92 -60.37 3.51 -7.97
C SER A 92 -59.14 2.76 -8.51
N TYR A 93 -57.95 3.35 -8.37
CA TYR A 93 -56.68 2.69 -8.67
C TYR A 93 -56.46 1.44 -7.78
N GLN A 94 -56.69 1.54 -6.48
CA GLN A 94 -56.54 0.38 -5.57
C GLN A 94 -57.46 -0.78 -5.92
N ILE A 95 -58.69 -0.50 -6.39
CA ILE A 95 -59.67 -1.54 -6.73
C ILE A 95 -59.38 -2.17 -8.11
N SER A 96 -59.01 -1.35 -9.10
CA SER A 96 -59.00 -1.76 -10.51
C SER A 96 -57.62 -1.82 -11.17
N GLY A 97 -56.58 -1.35 -10.48
CA GLY A 97 -55.25 -1.12 -11.04
C GLY A 97 -55.19 0.02 -12.06
N LYS A 98 -56.28 0.78 -12.24
CA LYS A 98 -56.37 1.87 -13.22
C LYS A 98 -56.88 3.15 -12.56
N THR A 99 -56.17 4.24 -12.80
CA THR A 99 -56.62 5.55 -12.36
C THR A 99 -57.63 6.11 -13.36
N PRO A 100 -58.85 6.50 -12.94
CA PRO A 100 -59.79 7.18 -13.81
C PRO A 100 -59.23 8.55 -14.19
N ARG A 101 -59.33 8.92 -15.48
CA ARG A 101 -58.98 10.28 -15.90
C ARG A 101 -59.87 11.28 -15.20
N SER A 102 -59.26 12.27 -14.57
CA SER A 102 -59.94 13.41 -13.95
C SER A 102 -59.07 14.65 -14.09
N LEU A 103 -59.69 15.82 -14.17
CA LEU A 103 -58.97 17.09 -14.34
C LEU A 103 -57.94 17.31 -13.23
N PHE A 104 -58.30 16.98 -11.98
CA PHE A 104 -57.39 17.08 -10.84
C PHE A 104 -56.26 16.06 -10.87
N TYR A 105 -56.49 14.85 -11.40
CA TYR A 105 -55.42 13.87 -11.61
C TYR A 105 -54.48 14.29 -12.74
N ASP A 106 -55.00 14.75 -13.87
CA ASP A 106 -54.17 15.20 -14.99
C ASP A 106 -53.37 16.46 -14.59
N PHE A 107 -53.96 17.35 -13.78
CA PHE A 107 -53.26 18.47 -13.16
C PHE A 107 -52.20 18.01 -12.17
N LEU A 108 -52.49 17.03 -11.30
CA LEU A 108 -51.50 16.43 -10.39
C LEU A 108 -50.30 15.85 -11.14
N VAL A 109 -50.53 15.16 -12.26
CA VAL A 109 -49.46 14.61 -13.11
C VAL A 109 -48.58 15.72 -13.69
N GLU A 110 -49.17 16.85 -14.09
CA GLU A 110 -48.40 18.01 -14.57
C GLU A 110 -47.57 18.64 -13.46
N VAL A 111 -48.17 18.85 -12.28
CA VAL A 111 -47.51 19.42 -11.10
C VAL A 111 -46.35 18.53 -10.67
N LYS A 112 -46.57 17.21 -10.63
CA LYS A 112 -45.56 16.19 -10.38
C LYS A 112 -44.35 16.35 -11.31
N ASN A 113 -44.61 16.42 -12.62
CA ASN A 113 -43.56 16.48 -13.63
C ASN A 113 -42.85 17.84 -13.70
N SER A 114 -43.55 18.93 -13.38
CA SER A 114 -43.03 20.29 -13.55
C SER A 114 -42.29 20.80 -12.32
N TYR A 115 -42.76 20.44 -11.12
CA TYR A 115 -42.27 21.03 -9.86
C TYR A 115 -41.70 20.01 -8.87
N PHE A 116 -42.05 18.73 -9.00
CA PHE A 116 -41.65 17.69 -8.04
C PHE A 116 -40.97 16.49 -8.71
N ALA A 117 -40.40 16.68 -9.91
CA ALA A 117 -39.80 15.60 -10.67
C ALA A 117 -38.62 14.92 -9.94
N SER A 118 -37.87 15.69 -9.15
CA SER A 118 -36.73 15.23 -8.34
C SER A 118 -37.08 14.94 -6.88
N SER A 119 -38.30 15.24 -6.42
CA SER A 119 -38.70 14.97 -5.02
C SER A 119 -40.17 14.54 -4.87
N PRO A 120 -40.47 13.27 -5.21
CA PRO A 120 -41.75 12.64 -4.84
C PRO A 120 -42.11 12.75 -3.36
N LEU A 121 -41.11 12.72 -2.46
CA LEU A 121 -41.34 12.81 -1.02
C LEU A 121 -41.78 14.21 -0.60
N ALA A 122 -41.25 15.28 -1.23
CA ALA A 122 -41.73 16.64 -0.99
C ALA A 122 -43.20 16.79 -1.39
N LEU A 123 -43.58 16.28 -2.57
CA LEU A 123 -44.99 16.26 -3.02
C LEU A 123 -45.89 15.51 -2.04
N TYR A 124 -45.42 14.36 -1.53
CA TYR A 124 -46.16 13.59 -0.53
C TYR A 124 -46.35 14.35 0.78
N ARG A 125 -45.27 14.89 1.35
CA ARG A 125 -45.28 15.63 2.61
C ARG A 125 -46.04 16.95 2.52
N GLY A 126 -45.99 17.60 1.36
CA GLY A 126 -46.63 18.88 1.05
C GLY A 126 -48.16 18.82 0.99
N GLY A 127 -48.76 17.62 0.91
CA GLY A 127 -50.20 17.49 1.01
C GLY A 127 -50.76 16.13 0.64
N MET A 128 -50.13 15.41 -0.28
CA MET A 128 -50.71 14.16 -0.81
C MET A 128 -50.81 13.03 0.24
N LYS A 129 -50.16 13.16 1.40
CA LYS A 129 -50.38 12.30 2.57
C LYS A 129 -51.83 12.27 3.08
N THR A 130 -52.63 13.30 2.77
CA THR A 130 -54.06 13.34 3.14
C THR A 130 -54.92 12.55 2.15
N VAL A 131 -54.48 12.44 0.90
CA VAL A 131 -55.09 11.60 -0.14
C VAL A 131 -54.81 10.12 0.13
N THR A 132 -53.57 9.79 0.48
CA THR A 132 -53.15 8.44 0.86
C THR A 132 -52.16 8.50 2.02
N HIS A 133 -52.47 7.81 3.12
CA HIS A 133 -51.61 7.79 4.31
C HIS A 133 -50.37 6.90 4.16
N ASN A 134 -50.27 6.12 3.08
CA ASN A 134 -49.15 5.22 2.83
C ASN A 134 -48.30 5.71 1.64
N TYR A 135 -47.05 6.05 1.91
CA TYR A 135 -46.13 6.60 0.91
C TYR A 135 -45.78 5.58 -0.20
N PHE A 136 -45.68 4.29 0.12
CA PHE A 136 -45.44 3.26 -0.90
C PHE A 136 -46.61 3.19 -1.89
N GLN A 137 -47.85 3.20 -1.39
CA GLN A 137 -49.03 3.19 -2.26
C GLN A 137 -49.15 4.46 -3.11
N PHE A 138 -48.76 5.62 -2.55
CA PHE A 138 -48.65 6.87 -3.30
C PHE A 138 -47.68 6.76 -4.47
N LEU A 139 -46.48 6.19 -4.24
CA LEU A 139 -45.49 5.99 -5.28
C LEU A 139 -45.97 5.03 -6.36
N CYS A 140 -46.55 3.89 -5.98
CA CYS A 140 -47.10 2.95 -6.95
C CYS A 140 -48.15 3.61 -7.85
N TRP A 141 -49.00 4.47 -7.27
CA TRP A 141 -50.07 5.16 -7.98
C TRP A 141 -49.58 6.22 -9.00
N LEU A 142 -48.56 7.02 -8.65
CA LEU A 142 -48.12 8.15 -9.49
C LEU A 142 -46.83 7.93 -10.28
N TYR A 143 -45.99 7.02 -9.82
CA TYR A 143 -44.66 6.77 -10.38
C TYR A 143 -44.46 5.33 -10.85
N GLY A 144 -45.35 4.42 -10.46
CA GLY A 144 -45.31 2.99 -10.82
C GLY A 144 -44.70 2.12 -9.72
N GLU A 145 -45.03 0.83 -9.76
CA GLU A 145 -44.64 -0.14 -8.72
C GLU A 145 -43.11 -0.28 -8.59
N ASP A 146 -42.37 -0.15 -9.69
CA ASP A 146 -40.92 -0.35 -9.70
C ASP A 146 -40.11 0.90 -9.32
N TYR A 147 -40.78 2.06 -9.13
CA TYR A 147 -40.08 3.32 -8.87
C TYR A 147 -39.21 3.28 -7.61
N CYS A 148 -39.65 2.56 -6.57
CA CYS A 148 -38.90 2.43 -5.32
C CYS A 148 -37.58 1.65 -5.45
N TYR A 149 -37.38 0.92 -6.55
CA TYR A 149 -36.12 0.25 -6.87
C TYR A 149 -35.21 1.09 -7.77
N SER A 150 -35.61 2.32 -8.11
CA SER A 150 -34.89 3.18 -9.04
C SER A 150 -33.92 4.12 -8.33
N LYS A 151 -32.89 4.56 -9.06
CA LYS A 151 -31.94 5.58 -8.61
C LYS A 151 -32.65 6.86 -8.15
N ALA A 152 -33.68 7.29 -8.90
CA ALA A 152 -34.42 8.52 -8.62
C ALA A 152 -35.15 8.51 -7.26
N PHE A 153 -35.57 7.33 -6.77
CA PHE A 153 -36.14 7.23 -5.42
C PHE A 153 -35.09 7.48 -4.34
N PHE A 154 -33.89 6.93 -4.49
CA PHE A 154 -32.79 7.11 -3.53
C PHE A 154 -32.11 8.48 -3.68
N GLU A 155 -32.28 9.18 -4.79
CA GLU A 155 -31.74 10.55 -4.98
C GLU A 155 -32.79 11.65 -4.73
N ASP A 156 -33.90 11.33 -4.07
CA ASP A 156 -34.92 12.31 -3.71
C ASP A 156 -34.34 13.42 -2.82
N GLU A 157 -34.48 14.68 -3.26
CA GLU A 157 -33.92 15.85 -2.59
C GLU A 157 -34.40 15.99 -1.13
N ALA A 158 -35.67 15.66 -0.85
CA ALA A 158 -36.22 15.72 0.51
C ALA A 158 -35.70 14.60 1.42
N LEU A 159 -35.17 13.51 0.85
CA LEU A 159 -34.43 12.52 1.62
C LEU A 159 -33.00 12.98 1.93
N ASP A 160 -32.43 13.90 1.16
CA ASP A 160 -31.06 14.40 1.33
C ASP A 160 -30.92 15.37 2.50
N GLU A 161 -32.04 15.98 2.90
CA GLU A 161 -32.12 16.81 4.10
C GLU A 161 -32.12 16.00 5.39
N LEU A 162 -32.37 14.69 5.30
CA LEU A 162 -32.39 13.82 6.47
C LEU A 162 -30.97 13.53 6.97
N SER A 163 -30.82 13.45 8.29
CA SER A 163 -29.62 12.86 8.88
C SER A 163 -29.47 11.42 8.39
N GLY A 164 -28.28 10.84 8.59
CA GLY A 164 -28.10 9.42 8.40
C GLY A 164 -29.23 8.66 9.11
N GLN A 165 -29.21 8.60 10.45
CA GLN A 165 -30.12 7.73 11.23
C GLN A 165 -31.60 7.83 10.82
N ASP A 166 -32.07 9.04 10.52
CA ASP A 166 -33.45 9.28 10.07
C ASP A 166 -33.74 8.71 8.69
N ARG A 167 -32.76 8.77 7.78
CA ARG A 167 -32.86 8.19 6.44
C ARG A 167 -32.88 6.67 6.46
N ALA A 168 -32.05 6.00 7.28
CA ALA A 168 -32.17 4.54 7.43
C ALA A 168 -33.48 4.13 8.08
N ARG A 169 -33.94 4.87 9.10
CA ARG A 169 -35.26 4.65 9.69
C ARG A 169 -36.38 4.82 8.66
N PHE A 170 -36.28 5.82 7.79
CA PHE A 170 -37.23 6.02 6.70
C PHE A 170 -37.27 4.81 5.75
N PHE A 171 -36.12 4.31 5.32
CA PHE A 171 -36.05 3.14 4.43
C PHE A 171 -36.54 1.86 5.09
N TRP A 172 -36.29 1.67 6.39
CA TRP A 172 -36.85 0.53 7.13
C TRP A 172 -38.37 0.60 7.27
N ASN A 173 -38.94 1.77 7.59
CA ASN A 173 -40.40 1.96 7.57
C ASN A 173 -40.98 1.72 6.16
N PHE A 174 -40.22 2.06 5.11
CA PHE A 174 -40.61 1.82 3.73
C PHE A 174 -40.57 0.32 3.39
N PHE A 175 -39.54 -0.40 3.82
CA PHE A 175 -39.45 -1.87 3.74
C PHE A 175 -40.65 -2.54 4.42
N GLU A 176 -41.08 -2.06 5.60
CA GLU A 176 -42.26 -2.58 6.29
C GLU A 176 -43.53 -2.40 5.45
N SER A 177 -43.63 -1.29 4.71
CA SER A 177 -44.78 -1.04 3.82
C SER A 177 -44.80 -1.98 2.63
N ILE A 178 -43.64 -2.29 2.04
CA ILE A 178 -43.51 -3.27 0.94
C ILE A 178 -43.79 -4.69 1.45
N SER A 179 -43.30 -5.01 2.65
CA SER A 179 -43.31 -6.35 3.26
C SER A 179 -44.53 -6.60 4.16
N LEU A 180 -45.55 -5.74 4.11
CA LEU A 180 -46.67 -5.75 5.07
C LEU A 180 -47.39 -7.10 5.13
N SER A 181 -47.63 -7.74 3.99
CA SER A 181 -48.31 -9.04 3.95
C SER A 181 -47.52 -10.14 4.65
N PHE A 182 -46.19 -10.07 4.60
CA PHE A 182 -45.31 -10.96 5.36
C PHE A 182 -45.32 -10.62 6.86
N LEU A 183 -45.24 -9.33 7.20
CA LEU A 183 -45.21 -8.87 8.59
C LEU A 183 -46.52 -9.08 9.35
N MET A 184 -47.64 -9.31 8.65
CA MET A 184 -48.93 -9.66 9.28
C MET A 184 -49.04 -11.15 9.66
N LEU A 185 -48.12 -11.99 9.20
CA LEU A 185 -48.10 -13.42 9.52
C LEU A 185 -47.57 -13.66 10.94
N ASP A 186 -47.90 -14.81 11.53
CA ASP A 186 -47.27 -15.27 12.77
C ASP A 186 -45.81 -15.74 12.55
N GLU A 187 -45.07 -15.97 13.63
CA GLU A 187 -43.63 -16.30 13.58
C GLU A 187 -43.34 -17.58 12.76
N HIS A 188 -44.15 -18.63 12.92
CA HIS A 188 -43.96 -19.89 12.19
C HIS A 188 -44.32 -19.74 10.70
N GLN A 189 -45.40 -19.00 10.41
CA GLN A 189 -45.77 -18.68 9.03
C GLN A 189 -44.68 -17.88 8.32
N ARG A 190 -44.09 -16.87 8.99
CA ARG A 190 -42.97 -16.10 8.42
C ARG A 190 -41.75 -16.97 8.14
N ALA A 191 -41.38 -17.85 9.05
CA ALA A 191 -40.29 -18.78 8.81
C ALA A 191 -40.55 -19.70 7.61
N ASN A 192 -41.78 -20.20 7.45
CA ASN A 192 -42.17 -21.01 6.30
C ASN A 192 -42.08 -20.24 4.96
N GLU A 193 -42.44 -18.96 4.94
CA GLU A 193 -42.29 -18.13 3.73
C GLU A 193 -40.81 -17.85 3.41
N LEU A 194 -39.98 -17.61 4.43
CA LEU A 194 -38.52 -17.49 4.27
C LEU A 194 -37.89 -18.78 3.72
N ILE A 195 -38.27 -19.94 4.28
CA ILE A 195 -37.83 -21.25 3.78
C ILE A 195 -38.23 -21.39 2.32
N ARG A 196 -39.48 -21.06 1.97
CA ARG A 196 -39.99 -21.12 0.59
C ARG A 196 -39.17 -20.27 -0.37
N ILE A 197 -38.83 -19.04 0.00
CA ILE A 197 -37.97 -18.16 -0.79
C ILE A 197 -36.58 -18.80 -0.95
N SER A 198 -35.96 -19.22 0.15
CA SER A 198 -34.61 -19.80 0.14
C SER A 198 -34.48 -21.12 -0.62
N SER A 199 -35.56 -21.91 -0.71
CA SER A 199 -35.59 -23.20 -1.42
C SER A 199 -36.09 -23.10 -2.86
N SER A 200 -36.62 -21.95 -3.28
CA SER A 200 -37.16 -21.74 -4.63
C SER A 200 -36.09 -21.68 -5.72
N THR A 201 -34.81 -21.69 -5.36
CA THR A 201 -33.70 -21.57 -6.30
C THR A 201 -33.31 -22.86 -7.00
N ASP A 202 -33.68 -24.05 -6.51
CA ASP A 202 -33.24 -25.31 -7.15
C ASP A 202 -34.30 -26.42 -7.35
N ASP A 203 -35.47 -26.45 -6.69
CA ASP A 203 -36.40 -27.60 -6.89
C ASP A 203 -37.91 -27.37 -6.56
N TYR A 204 -38.37 -26.15 -6.28
CA TYR A 204 -39.79 -25.90 -5.92
C TYR A 204 -40.61 -25.25 -7.04
N VAL A 205 -41.45 -26.05 -7.72
CA VAL A 205 -42.35 -25.61 -8.80
C VAL A 205 -43.69 -25.13 -8.21
N GLY A 206 -43.73 -23.88 -7.74
CA GLY A 206 -44.99 -23.22 -7.38
C GLY A 206 -44.83 -21.70 -7.26
N PRO A 207 -45.86 -20.89 -7.61
CA PRO A 207 -45.79 -19.45 -7.43
C PRO A 207 -45.64 -19.08 -5.94
N LEU A 208 -44.85 -18.04 -5.66
CA LEU A 208 -44.72 -17.49 -4.30
C LEU A 208 -46.10 -17.11 -3.75
N THR A 209 -46.32 -17.32 -2.45
CA THR A 209 -47.51 -16.78 -1.79
C THR A 209 -47.47 -15.25 -1.79
N ILE A 210 -48.58 -14.62 -1.44
CA ILE A 210 -48.62 -13.16 -1.25
C ILE A 210 -47.60 -12.72 -0.18
N GLY A 211 -47.45 -13.49 0.91
CA GLY A 211 -46.46 -13.23 1.95
C GLY A 211 -45.03 -13.35 1.44
N ALA A 212 -44.69 -14.46 0.77
CA ALA A 212 -43.34 -14.63 0.21
C ALA A 212 -43.01 -13.61 -0.88
N LYS A 213 -43.96 -13.27 -1.76
CA LYS A 213 -43.77 -12.23 -2.78
C LYS A 213 -43.53 -10.85 -2.15
N SER A 214 -44.30 -10.51 -1.11
CA SER A 214 -44.16 -9.25 -0.37
C SER A 214 -42.78 -9.14 0.30
N LEU A 215 -42.27 -10.23 0.91
CA LEU A 215 -40.91 -10.23 1.45
C LEU A 215 -39.83 -10.19 0.37
N ALA A 216 -39.98 -10.96 -0.72
CA ALA A 216 -39.03 -10.95 -1.84
C ALA A 216 -38.87 -9.52 -2.41
N ASN A 217 -39.98 -8.83 -2.64
CA ASN A 217 -40.00 -7.41 -3.04
C ASN A 217 -39.29 -6.50 -2.02
N GLY A 218 -39.37 -6.82 -0.72
CA GLY A 218 -38.66 -6.11 0.34
C GLY A 218 -37.15 -6.38 0.33
N LEU A 219 -36.72 -7.61 0.06
CA LEU A 219 -35.31 -7.97 -0.10
C LEU A 219 -34.70 -7.33 -1.35
N ASP A 220 -35.46 -7.25 -2.44
CA ASP A 220 -35.06 -6.50 -3.64
C ASP A 220 -34.89 -5.01 -3.33
N PHE A 221 -35.73 -4.45 -2.45
CA PHE A 221 -35.62 -3.07 -1.99
C PHE A 221 -34.35 -2.85 -1.17
N ILE A 222 -34.00 -3.77 -0.25
CA ILE A 222 -32.74 -3.71 0.50
C ILE A 222 -31.53 -3.78 -0.44
N SER A 223 -31.60 -4.61 -1.49
CA SER A 223 -30.54 -4.71 -2.50
C SER A 223 -30.38 -3.42 -3.31
N ALA A 224 -31.49 -2.80 -3.72
CA ALA A 224 -31.49 -1.49 -4.38
C ALA A 224 -30.95 -0.39 -3.44
N TRP A 225 -31.33 -0.44 -2.16
CA TRP A 225 -30.84 0.48 -1.14
C TRP A 225 -29.31 0.37 -0.99
N ALA A 226 -28.77 -0.85 -0.80
CA ALA A 226 -27.32 -1.08 -0.71
C ALA A 226 -26.57 -0.58 -1.96
N LYS A 227 -27.15 -0.77 -3.15
CA LYS A 227 -26.59 -0.33 -4.42
C LYS A 227 -26.54 1.20 -4.54
N PHE A 228 -27.68 1.89 -4.43
CA PHE A 228 -27.74 3.31 -4.75
C PHE A 228 -27.15 4.21 -3.67
N GLU A 229 -27.20 3.82 -2.39
CA GLU A 229 -26.50 4.59 -1.34
C GLU A 229 -24.98 4.53 -1.50
N SER A 230 -24.44 3.41 -2.00
CA SER A 230 -22.99 3.31 -2.23
C SER A 230 -22.46 4.25 -3.32
N GLN A 231 -23.33 4.69 -4.24
CA GLN A 231 -22.97 5.62 -5.30
C GLN A 231 -22.84 7.08 -4.81
N ARG A 232 -23.21 7.37 -3.55
CA ARG A 232 -23.31 8.74 -3.04
C ARG A 232 -22.02 9.17 -2.34
N ALA A 233 -21.47 10.32 -2.77
CA ALA A 233 -20.24 10.89 -2.22
C ALA A 233 -20.39 11.60 -0.86
N LYS A 234 -21.62 11.88 -0.40
CA LYS A 234 -21.88 12.59 0.87
C LYS A 234 -22.14 11.58 1.99
N ASN A 235 -21.35 11.66 3.08
CA ASN A 235 -21.57 10.93 4.34
C ASN A 235 -22.18 9.54 4.10
N SER A 236 -21.52 8.75 3.24
CA SER A 236 -22.08 7.50 2.74
C SER A 236 -22.45 6.64 3.94
N TYR A 237 -23.71 6.27 3.99
CA TYR A 237 -24.21 5.38 5.01
C TYR A 237 -23.39 4.08 5.04
N SER A 238 -23.05 3.62 6.24
CA SER A 238 -22.41 2.32 6.37
C SER A 238 -23.46 1.25 6.11
N LEU A 239 -23.17 0.26 5.26
CA LEU A 239 -23.91 -1.03 5.22
C LEU A 239 -24.11 -1.62 6.62
N HIS A 240 -23.22 -1.27 7.56
CA HIS A 240 -23.39 -1.60 8.96
C HIS A 240 -24.74 -1.14 9.52
N ASP A 241 -25.22 0.04 9.15
CA ASP A 241 -26.50 0.55 9.65
C ASP A 241 -27.71 -0.15 9.02
N ILE A 242 -27.56 -0.70 7.81
CA ILE A 242 -28.58 -1.57 7.22
C ILE A 242 -28.69 -2.85 8.05
N PHE A 243 -27.59 -3.57 8.29
CA PHE A 243 -27.65 -4.92 8.88
C PHE A 243 -27.49 -5.00 10.40
N TYR A 244 -26.93 -3.96 11.02
CA TYR A 244 -26.58 -3.89 12.44
C TYR A 244 -26.99 -2.57 13.11
N GLY A 245 -27.61 -1.65 12.35
CA GLY A 245 -28.06 -0.37 12.88
C GLY A 245 -29.15 -0.53 13.94
N TYR A 246 -29.31 0.48 14.79
CA TYR A 246 -30.28 0.47 15.88
C TYR A 246 -31.74 0.25 15.39
N TYR A 247 -32.07 0.80 14.21
CA TYR A 247 -33.39 0.67 13.58
C TYR A 247 -33.46 -0.50 12.58
N SER A 248 -32.47 -1.38 12.56
CA SER A 248 -32.44 -2.50 11.61
C SER A 248 -33.43 -3.60 12.00
N HIS A 249 -34.39 -3.87 11.12
CA HIS A 249 -35.27 -5.03 11.23
C HIS A 249 -34.61 -6.32 10.71
N TRP A 250 -33.37 -6.26 10.23
CA TRP A 250 -32.65 -7.43 9.76
C TRP A 250 -32.49 -8.49 10.86
N LYS A 251 -32.29 -8.05 12.10
CA LYS A 251 -32.19 -8.96 13.25
C LYS A 251 -33.48 -9.75 13.47
N ASP A 252 -34.64 -9.16 13.21
CA ASP A 252 -35.92 -9.85 13.33
C ASP A 252 -36.06 -10.94 12.27
N ILE A 253 -35.59 -10.68 11.05
CA ILE A 253 -35.53 -11.68 9.97
C ILE A 253 -34.56 -12.81 10.35
N LEU A 254 -33.37 -12.49 10.86
CA LEU A 254 -32.39 -13.48 11.33
C LEU A 254 -32.95 -14.36 12.46
N ASN A 255 -33.74 -13.79 13.36
CA ASN A 255 -34.36 -14.52 14.47
C ASN A 255 -35.39 -15.55 13.99
N LEU A 256 -35.88 -15.49 12.75
CA LEU A 256 -36.76 -16.53 12.20
C LEU A 256 -36.00 -17.82 11.86
N ALA A 257 -34.67 -17.76 11.71
CA ALA A 257 -33.82 -18.91 11.50
C ALA A 257 -33.36 -19.52 12.84
N ARG A 258 -34.31 -20.04 13.63
CA ARG A 258 -34.06 -20.76 14.89
C ARG A 258 -34.79 -22.11 14.88
N ASP A 259 -34.18 -23.12 15.49
CA ASP A 259 -34.68 -24.50 15.47
C ASP A 259 -36.10 -24.62 16.03
N GLU A 260 -36.47 -23.79 17.02
CA GLU A 260 -37.83 -23.76 17.59
C GLU A 260 -38.88 -23.29 16.57
N VAL A 261 -38.50 -22.43 15.63
CA VAL A 261 -39.42 -21.80 14.66
C VAL A 261 -39.49 -22.61 13.36
N THR A 262 -38.34 -23.06 12.87
CA THR A 262 -38.20 -23.82 11.61
C THR A 262 -38.56 -25.30 11.77
N GLY A 263 -38.50 -25.84 13.00
CA GLY A 263 -38.77 -27.24 13.31
C GLY A 263 -37.68 -28.23 12.87
N SER A 264 -36.56 -27.76 12.33
CA SER A 264 -35.44 -28.61 11.88
C SER A 264 -34.11 -27.88 11.91
N SER A 265 -33.12 -28.49 12.56
CA SER A 265 -31.76 -27.93 12.67
C SER A 265 -31.06 -27.83 11.31
N ASP A 266 -31.30 -28.78 10.40
CA ASP A 266 -30.75 -28.74 9.05
C ASP A 266 -31.34 -27.58 8.24
N ILE A 267 -32.66 -27.36 8.35
CA ILE A 267 -33.34 -26.23 7.69
C ILE A 267 -32.83 -24.90 8.26
N THR A 268 -32.70 -24.80 9.59
CA THR A 268 -32.14 -23.61 10.24
C THR A 268 -30.75 -23.29 9.73
N LYS A 269 -29.87 -24.31 9.60
CA LYS A 269 -28.49 -24.11 9.13
C LYS A 269 -28.47 -23.60 7.69
N HIS A 270 -29.29 -24.17 6.81
CA HIS A 270 -29.42 -23.71 5.42
C HIS A 270 -29.97 -22.28 5.35
N LEU A 271 -31.02 -21.98 6.11
CA LEU A 271 -31.63 -20.64 6.10
C LEU A 271 -30.68 -19.57 6.66
N LYS A 272 -29.92 -19.86 7.73
CA LYS A 272 -28.89 -18.95 8.23
C LYS A 272 -27.83 -18.67 7.17
N LYS A 273 -27.36 -19.71 6.49
CA LYS A 273 -26.39 -19.56 5.40
C LYS A 273 -26.94 -18.69 4.29
N TRP A 274 -28.18 -18.96 3.84
CA TRP A 274 -28.83 -18.15 2.79
C TRP A 274 -28.99 -16.68 3.18
N LEU A 275 -29.37 -16.38 4.43
CA LEU A 275 -29.46 -15.00 4.93
C LEU A 275 -28.08 -14.33 5.03
N ASP A 276 -27.06 -15.06 5.47
CA ASP A 276 -25.69 -14.55 5.47
C ASP A 276 -25.22 -14.27 4.03
N ASP A 277 -25.45 -15.20 3.09
CA ASP A 277 -25.11 -15.06 1.67
C ASP A 277 -25.79 -13.81 1.07
N PHE A 278 -27.09 -13.59 1.33
CA PHE A 278 -27.81 -12.38 0.90
C PHE A 278 -27.18 -11.09 1.46
N ARG A 279 -26.79 -11.09 2.75
CA ARG A 279 -26.09 -9.94 3.35
C ARG A 279 -24.77 -9.67 2.62
N TYR A 280 -24.02 -10.71 2.28
CA TYR A 280 -22.76 -10.56 1.56
C TYR A 280 -22.93 -10.16 0.10
N ASP A 281 -24.02 -10.57 -0.56
CA ASP A 281 -24.38 -10.07 -1.88
C ASP A 281 -24.69 -8.57 -1.84
N CYS A 282 -25.37 -8.08 -0.80
CA CYS A 282 -25.55 -6.64 -0.59
C CYS A 282 -24.22 -5.91 -0.34
N ILE A 283 -23.29 -6.52 0.40
CA ILE A 283 -21.93 -5.98 0.57
C ILE A 283 -21.21 -5.88 -0.77
N LYS A 284 -21.23 -6.95 -1.57
CA LYS A 284 -20.65 -6.97 -2.92
C LYS A 284 -21.25 -5.90 -3.81
N LEU A 285 -22.58 -5.79 -3.84
CA LEU A 285 -23.32 -4.79 -4.62
C LEU A 285 -22.89 -3.36 -4.25
N SER A 286 -22.73 -3.08 -2.96
CA SER A 286 -22.21 -1.80 -2.49
C SER A 286 -20.77 -1.55 -2.97
N LEU A 287 -19.89 -2.55 -2.85
CA LEU A 287 -18.50 -2.44 -3.26
C LEU A 287 -18.36 -2.13 -4.76
N ILE A 288 -19.06 -2.86 -5.62
CA ILE A 288 -18.98 -2.67 -7.09
C ILE A 288 -19.63 -1.36 -7.54
N ASN A 289 -20.58 -0.81 -6.78
CA ASN A 289 -21.25 0.46 -7.10
C ASN A 289 -20.65 1.68 -6.38
N THR A 290 -19.63 1.52 -5.54
CA THR A 290 -18.99 2.64 -4.84
C THR A 290 -18.28 3.57 -5.82
N ASP A 291 -18.62 4.87 -5.82
CA ASP A 291 -17.93 5.88 -6.62
C ASP A 291 -16.63 6.34 -5.94
N LEU A 292 -15.49 5.98 -6.54
CA LEU A 292 -14.15 6.34 -6.04
C LEU A 292 -13.49 7.48 -6.84
N THR A 293 -14.21 8.13 -7.76
CA THR A 293 -13.63 9.16 -8.66
C THR A 293 -13.06 10.37 -7.91
N LYS A 294 -13.68 10.74 -6.79
CA LYS A 294 -13.27 11.88 -5.93
C LYS A 294 -12.93 11.46 -4.49
N ALA A 295 -12.75 10.17 -4.26
CA ALA A 295 -12.47 9.64 -2.92
C ALA A 295 -11.07 10.06 -2.44
N SER A 296 -10.98 10.42 -1.17
CA SER A 296 -9.73 10.64 -0.45
C SER A 296 -8.98 9.32 -0.20
N LYS A 297 -7.69 9.42 0.16
CA LYS A 297 -6.86 8.24 0.46
C LYS A 297 -7.42 7.39 1.60
N ASP A 298 -8.00 8.03 2.62
CA ASP A 298 -8.58 7.34 3.77
C ASP A 298 -9.87 6.60 3.38
N GLU A 299 -10.71 7.22 2.56
CA GLU A 299 -11.92 6.58 2.03
C GLU A 299 -11.59 5.36 1.15
N ILE A 300 -10.57 5.48 0.30
CA ILE A 300 -10.06 4.35 -0.49
C ILE A 300 -9.57 3.23 0.44
N GLY A 301 -8.82 3.56 1.50
CA GLY A 301 -8.36 2.57 2.48
C GLY A 301 -9.50 1.84 3.19
N VAL A 302 -10.56 2.56 3.57
CA VAL A 302 -11.78 1.95 4.15
C VAL A 302 -12.46 1.03 3.15
N TRP A 303 -12.59 1.46 1.89
CA TRP A 303 -13.18 0.63 0.84
C TRP A 303 -12.35 -0.63 0.58
N VAL A 304 -11.02 -0.53 0.45
CA VAL A 304 -10.14 -1.70 0.29
C VAL A 304 -10.26 -2.65 1.48
N GLY A 305 -10.32 -2.13 2.71
CA GLY A 305 -10.54 -2.97 3.90
C GLY A 305 -11.86 -3.75 3.86
N LYS A 306 -12.92 -3.17 3.29
CA LYS A 306 -14.20 -3.86 3.07
C LYS A 306 -14.11 -4.91 1.95
N VAL A 307 -13.38 -4.64 0.87
CA VAL A 307 -13.11 -5.62 -0.20
C VAL A 307 -12.38 -6.84 0.37
N GLU A 308 -11.35 -6.64 1.17
CA GLU A 308 -10.60 -7.74 1.80
C GLU A 308 -11.47 -8.52 2.80
N SER A 309 -12.31 -7.83 3.58
CA SER A 309 -13.28 -8.47 4.47
C SER A 309 -14.30 -9.33 3.70
N TYR A 310 -14.72 -8.87 2.52
CA TYR A 310 -15.60 -9.65 1.64
C TYR A 310 -14.88 -10.90 1.10
N LEU A 311 -13.63 -10.78 0.66
CA LEU A 311 -12.84 -11.94 0.22
C LEU A 311 -12.65 -12.98 1.33
N ILE A 312 -12.44 -12.55 2.57
CA ILE A 312 -12.35 -13.47 3.73
C ILE A 312 -13.64 -14.26 3.94
N HIS A 313 -14.81 -13.65 3.66
CA HIS A 313 -16.07 -14.37 3.77
C HIS A 313 -16.23 -15.51 2.76
N ILE A 314 -15.58 -15.42 1.59
CA ILE A 314 -15.59 -16.50 0.59
C ILE A 314 -15.01 -17.81 1.18
N TYR A 315 -14.21 -17.69 2.25
CA TYR A 315 -13.60 -18.81 2.97
C TYR A 315 -14.55 -19.44 4.01
N SER A 316 -15.69 -18.81 4.28
CA SER A 316 -16.65 -19.26 5.29
C SER A 316 -17.26 -20.61 4.93
N GLY A 317 -17.12 -21.58 5.83
CA GLY A 317 -17.64 -22.94 5.65
C GLY A 317 -16.62 -23.96 5.14
N PHE A 318 -15.39 -23.54 4.84
CA PHE A 318 -14.27 -24.46 4.59
C PHE A 318 -13.55 -24.82 5.89
N SER A 319 -13.14 -26.08 6.00
CA SER A 319 -12.27 -26.57 7.07
C SER A 319 -10.81 -26.15 6.84
N TRP A 320 -9.99 -26.19 7.90
CA TRP A 320 -8.56 -25.85 7.81
C TRP A 320 -7.79 -26.69 6.78
N ASP A 321 -8.15 -27.96 6.61
CA ASP A 321 -7.51 -28.84 5.63
C ASP A 321 -7.89 -28.45 4.20
N GLU A 322 -9.15 -28.05 3.97
CA GLU A 322 -9.62 -27.57 2.66
C GLU A 322 -8.97 -26.24 2.29
N LEU A 323 -8.82 -25.31 3.24
CA LEU A 323 -8.16 -24.01 2.99
C LEU A 323 -6.71 -24.15 2.52
N ASN A 324 -6.03 -25.25 2.85
CA ASN A 324 -4.65 -25.51 2.43
C ASN A 324 -4.54 -26.34 1.13
N SER A 325 -5.67 -26.75 0.55
CA SER A 325 -5.69 -27.53 -0.69
C SER A 325 -5.41 -26.67 -1.93
N ASP A 326 -4.84 -27.28 -2.98
CA ASP A 326 -4.67 -26.59 -4.26
C ASP A 326 -6.03 -26.32 -4.95
N GLU A 327 -7.05 -27.12 -4.65
CA GLU A 327 -8.43 -26.89 -5.09
C GLU A 327 -8.97 -25.57 -4.53
N PHE A 328 -8.72 -25.28 -3.25
CA PHE A 328 -9.13 -24.03 -2.63
C PHE A 328 -8.37 -22.83 -3.20
N LYS A 329 -7.04 -22.93 -3.41
CA LYS A 329 -6.28 -21.84 -4.06
C LYS A 329 -6.84 -21.51 -5.45
N SER A 330 -7.24 -22.54 -6.21
CA SER A 330 -7.89 -22.38 -7.52
C SER A 330 -9.26 -21.71 -7.39
N PHE A 331 -10.07 -22.13 -6.41
CA PHE A 331 -11.36 -21.51 -6.09
C PHE A 331 -11.24 -20.05 -5.67
N GLU A 332 -10.29 -19.73 -4.78
CA GLU A 332 -10.00 -18.37 -4.33
C GLU A 332 -9.57 -17.49 -5.51
N LYS A 333 -8.62 -17.96 -6.33
CA LYS A 333 -8.19 -17.24 -7.54
C LYS A 333 -9.35 -16.97 -8.49
N LYS A 334 -10.24 -17.96 -8.69
CA LYS A 334 -11.44 -17.80 -9.51
C LYS A 334 -12.38 -16.74 -8.94
N LYS A 335 -12.68 -16.79 -7.64
CA LYS A 335 -13.58 -15.85 -6.96
C LYS A 335 -13.03 -14.42 -6.93
N PHE A 336 -11.72 -14.28 -6.72
CA PHE A 336 -11.03 -13.00 -6.83
C PHE A 336 -11.16 -12.41 -8.24
N ASN A 337 -10.95 -13.22 -9.28
CA ASN A 337 -11.08 -12.77 -10.66
C ASN A 337 -12.53 -12.40 -11.03
N GLU A 338 -13.52 -13.17 -10.56
CA GLU A 338 -14.95 -12.83 -10.73
C GLU A 338 -15.26 -11.46 -10.12
N LEU A 339 -14.78 -11.19 -8.91
CA LEU A 339 -14.98 -9.88 -8.26
C LEU A 339 -14.29 -8.74 -9.02
N CYS A 340 -13.02 -8.92 -9.41
CA CYS A 340 -12.27 -7.90 -10.14
C CYS A 340 -12.92 -7.57 -11.50
N ALA A 341 -13.53 -8.54 -12.17
CA ALA A 341 -14.25 -8.33 -13.43
C ALA A 341 -15.52 -7.47 -13.27
N GLU A 342 -16.09 -7.39 -12.06
CA GLU A 342 -17.24 -6.54 -11.76
C GLU A 342 -16.84 -5.12 -11.34
N PHE A 343 -15.57 -4.88 -11.01
CA PHE A 343 -15.07 -3.55 -10.70
C PHE A 343 -14.83 -2.72 -11.95
N SER A 344 -15.19 -1.44 -11.86
CA SER A 344 -14.83 -0.43 -12.84
C SER A 344 -13.32 -0.22 -12.91
N HIS A 345 -12.83 0.29 -14.04
CA HIS A 345 -11.42 0.63 -14.20
C HIS A 345 -10.90 1.59 -13.11
N VAL A 346 -11.73 2.55 -12.67
CA VAL A 346 -11.38 3.49 -11.59
C VAL A 346 -11.16 2.75 -10.27
N GLN A 347 -12.07 1.83 -9.91
CA GLN A 347 -11.96 1.04 -8.69
C GLN A 347 -10.71 0.14 -8.71
N MET A 348 -10.47 -0.55 -9.82
CA MET A 348 -9.26 -1.38 -9.99
C MET A 348 -7.99 -0.55 -9.86
N SER A 349 -7.92 0.61 -10.53
CA SER A 349 -6.77 1.51 -10.45
C SER A 349 -6.54 2.01 -9.02
N LYS A 350 -7.59 2.40 -8.29
CA LYS A 350 -7.47 2.89 -6.90
C LYS A 350 -7.08 1.80 -5.92
N TRP A 351 -7.56 0.57 -6.10
CA TRP A 351 -7.16 -0.55 -5.27
C TRP A 351 -5.67 -0.86 -5.43
N ILE A 352 -5.22 -0.96 -6.68
CA ILE A 352 -3.82 -1.25 -7.01
C ILE A 352 -2.90 -0.13 -6.51
N GLU A 353 -3.24 1.13 -6.80
CA GLU A 353 -2.51 2.32 -6.32
C GLU A 353 -2.36 2.29 -4.79
N TRP A 354 -3.47 2.04 -4.07
CA TRP A 354 -3.46 1.96 -2.60
C TRP A 354 -2.54 0.84 -2.10
N SER A 355 -2.59 -0.34 -2.73
CA SER A 355 -1.75 -1.48 -2.32
C SER A 355 -0.25 -1.20 -2.50
N ILE A 356 0.14 -0.51 -3.57
CA ILE A 356 1.53 -0.07 -3.81
C ILE A 356 1.95 0.96 -2.76
N GLN A 357 1.09 1.92 -2.45
CA GLN A 357 1.38 2.95 -1.44
C GLN A 357 1.51 2.38 -0.03
N ASP A 358 0.68 1.38 0.31
CA ASP A 358 0.76 0.66 1.58
C ASP A 358 2.08 -0.11 1.68
N ASP A 359 2.49 -0.80 0.61
CA ASP A 359 3.80 -1.46 0.52
C ASP A 359 4.95 -0.47 0.72
N PHE A 360 4.93 0.66 0.03
CA PHE A 360 5.99 1.67 0.15
C PHE A 360 6.06 2.22 1.57
N THR A 361 4.90 2.54 2.16
CA THR A 361 4.82 3.05 3.53
C THR A 361 5.42 2.05 4.54
N LYS A 362 5.10 0.76 4.39
CA LYS A 362 5.63 -0.32 5.27
C LYS A 362 7.12 -0.54 5.09
N ILE A 363 7.60 -0.56 3.84
CA ILE A 363 9.02 -0.80 3.49
C ILE A 363 9.89 0.38 3.96
N LEU A 364 9.43 1.62 3.77
CA LEU A 364 10.15 2.81 4.21
C LEU A 364 10.06 3.01 5.72
N GLY A 365 8.94 2.63 6.36
CA GLY A 365 8.75 2.73 7.81
C GLY A 365 9.43 1.64 8.66
N THR A 366 9.90 0.54 8.06
CA THR A 366 10.56 -0.54 8.79
C THR A 366 12.08 -0.31 8.94
N ASN A 367 12.52 -0.15 10.21
CA ASN A 367 13.92 -0.12 10.63
C ASN A 367 14.53 -1.53 10.86
N LEU A 368 13.81 -2.61 10.53
CA LEU A 368 14.23 -3.97 10.83
C LEU A 368 15.12 -4.55 9.72
N ASN A 369 16.21 -5.20 10.15
CA ASN A 369 17.24 -5.86 9.34
C ASN A 369 16.78 -7.11 8.54
N SER A 370 15.47 -7.35 8.42
CA SER A 370 14.94 -8.44 7.59
C SER A 370 14.95 -8.04 6.10
N LEU A 371 15.06 -9.03 5.21
CA LEU A 371 14.79 -8.85 3.77
C LEU A 371 13.42 -8.16 3.63
N LYS A 372 13.43 -6.90 3.19
CA LYS A 372 12.20 -6.15 2.92
C LYS A 372 11.50 -6.85 1.74
N GLN A 373 10.22 -7.12 1.91
CA GLN A 373 9.38 -7.80 0.91
C GLN A 373 8.13 -6.97 0.71
N LEU A 374 7.65 -6.92 -0.53
CA LEU A 374 6.31 -6.43 -0.85
C LEU A 374 5.30 -7.36 -0.15
N ASN A 375 4.20 -6.80 0.34
CA ASN A 375 3.14 -7.56 1.01
C ASN A 375 2.57 -8.61 0.05
N ALA A 376 2.07 -9.74 0.57
CA ALA A 376 1.50 -10.83 -0.22
C ALA A 376 0.45 -10.36 -1.26
N TYR A 377 -0.18 -9.20 -1.06
CA TYR A 377 -1.08 -8.56 -2.03
C TYR A 377 -0.48 -8.36 -3.42
N HIS A 378 0.84 -8.12 -3.56
CA HIS A 378 1.45 -7.94 -4.89
C HIS A 378 1.24 -9.17 -5.79
N SER A 379 1.20 -10.38 -5.21
CA SER A 379 0.97 -11.61 -5.96
C SER A 379 -0.41 -11.66 -6.63
N LYS A 380 -1.39 -10.88 -6.14
CA LYS A 380 -2.72 -10.72 -6.76
C LYS A 380 -2.66 -9.89 -8.05
N TRP A 381 -1.69 -8.98 -8.16
CA TRP A 381 -1.57 -8.02 -9.27
C TRP A 381 -0.54 -8.40 -10.32
N VAL A 382 0.49 -9.16 -9.93
CA VAL A 382 1.50 -9.69 -10.87
C VAL A 382 0.94 -10.94 -11.56
N THR A 383 -0.08 -10.70 -12.39
CA THR A 383 -0.70 -11.65 -13.30
C THR A 383 -0.81 -11.04 -14.70
N LYS A 384 -1.08 -11.86 -15.71
CA LYS A 384 -1.20 -11.41 -17.11
C LYS A 384 -2.23 -10.30 -17.29
N GLU A 385 -3.28 -10.32 -16.49
CA GLU A 385 -4.45 -9.44 -16.60
C GLU A 385 -4.19 -8.05 -16.01
N TYR A 386 -3.39 -7.95 -14.93
CA TYR A 386 -3.25 -6.72 -14.15
C TYR A 386 -1.84 -6.15 -14.12
N PHE A 387 -0.82 -6.89 -14.60
CA PHE A 387 0.58 -6.48 -14.49
C PHE A 387 0.87 -5.14 -15.16
N ASP A 388 0.32 -4.85 -16.35
CA ASP A 388 0.57 -3.58 -17.05
C ASP A 388 0.03 -2.36 -16.28
N LEU A 389 -1.17 -2.48 -15.70
CA LEU A 389 -1.77 -1.44 -14.87
C LEU A 389 -0.96 -1.26 -13.57
N TRP A 390 -0.63 -2.36 -12.90
CA TRP A 390 0.20 -2.35 -11.69
C TRP A 390 1.58 -1.73 -11.94
N LYS A 391 2.24 -2.12 -13.03
CA LYS A 391 3.54 -1.59 -13.46
C LYS A 391 3.49 -0.08 -13.72
N THR A 392 2.44 0.39 -14.38
CA THR A 392 2.24 1.82 -14.66
C THR A 392 2.10 2.61 -13.37
N LEU A 393 1.20 2.19 -12.48
CA LEU A 393 0.99 2.85 -11.18
C LEU A 393 2.22 2.76 -10.27
N PHE A 394 2.92 1.62 -10.29
CA PHE A 394 4.17 1.46 -9.54
C PHE A 394 5.24 2.45 -10.00
N LEU A 395 5.38 2.63 -11.32
CA LEU A 395 6.32 3.61 -11.89
C LEU A 395 5.93 5.04 -11.52
N GLU A 396 4.64 5.38 -11.52
CA GLU A 396 4.19 6.70 -11.08
C GLU A 396 4.54 6.97 -9.60
N GLU A 397 4.26 6.01 -8.72
CA GLU A 397 4.53 6.15 -7.29
C GLU A 397 6.04 6.16 -6.98
N ILE A 398 6.82 5.26 -7.58
CA ILE A 398 8.26 5.18 -7.30
C ILE A 398 8.98 6.43 -7.83
N ASN A 399 8.47 7.05 -8.90
CA ASN A 399 9.04 8.28 -9.44
C ASN A 399 8.75 9.51 -8.57
N ARG A 400 7.81 9.44 -7.62
CA ARG A 400 7.59 10.50 -6.62
C ARG A 400 8.61 10.45 -5.47
N LEU A 401 9.26 9.31 -5.27
CA LEU A 401 10.25 9.10 -4.21
C LEU A 401 11.62 9.68 -4.57
N ASN A 402 12.40 10.01 -3.55
CA ASN A 402 13.81 10.37 -3.72
C ASN A 402 14.68 9.13 -4.01
N ILE A 403 15.92 9.31 -4.47
CA ILE A 403 16.77 8.20 -4.93
C ILE A 403 17.06 7.16 -3.82
N GLU A 404 17.19 7.59 -2.58
CA GLU A 404 17.45 6.70 -1.43
C GLU A 404 16.23 5.83 -1.11
N GLU A 405 15.04 6.44 -1.12
CA GLU A 405 13.76 5.74 -0.98
C GLU A 405 13.54 4.75 -2.13
N ARG A 406 13.81 5.16 -3.39
CA ARG A 406 13.74 4.27 -4.55
C ARG A 406 14.67 3.08 -4.42
N LEU A 407 15.91 3.31 -4.00
CA LEU A 407 16.87 2.23 -3.74
C LEU A 407 16.32 1.28 -2.68
N THR A 408 15.74 1.81 -1.60
CA THR A 408 15.15 1.00 -0.52
C THR A 408 14.01 0.11 -1.02
N ILE A 409 13.09 0.65 -1.85
CA ILE A 409 12.00 -0.12 -2.45
C ILE A 409 12.53 -1.20 -3.41
N LEU A 410 13.44 -0.84 -4.33
CA LEU A 410 13.94 -1.75 -5.36
C LEU A 410 14.91 -2.80 -4.84
N SER A 411 15.41 -2.62 -3.61
CA SER A 411 16.23 -3.61 -2.90
C SER A 411 15.42 -4.78 -2.35
N CYS A 412 14.08 -4.70 -2.39
CA CYS A 412 13.20 -5.79 -2.02
C CYS A 412 13.32 -6.97 -2.99
N MET A 413 12.83 -8.13 -2.56
CA MET A 413 12.65 -9.26 -3.47
C MET A 413 11.74 -8.84 -4.64
N PRO A 414 12.10 -9.16 -5.89
CA PRO A 414 11.26 -8.83 -7.03
C PRO A 414 9.88 -9.50 -6.88
N PRO A 415 8.79 -8.82 -7.26
CA PRO A 415 7.45 -9.39 -7.19
C PRO A 415 7.27 -10.38 -8.34
N TYR A 416 7.39 -11.68 -8.08
CA TYR A 416 7.15 -12.72 -9.10
C TYR A 416 6.23 -13.83 -8.58
N THR A 417 5.44 -14.38 -9.49
CA THR A 417 4.66 -15.61 -9.35
C THR A 417 5.17 -16.62 -10.39
N GLU A 418 4.96 -17.93 -10.18
CA GLU A 418 5.48 -19.00 -11.06
C GLU A 418 5.03 -18.85 -12.53
N ASP A 419 3.93 -18.15 -12.79
CA ASP A 419 3.33 -17.96 -14.12
C ASP A 419 3.94 -16.81 -14.95
N TYR A 420 4.69 -15.87 -14.34
CA TYR A 420 5.14 -14.62 -15.00
C TYR A 420 6.63 -14.31 -14.78
N TYR A 421 7.43 -15.37 -14.67
CA TYR A 421 8.78 -15.33 -14.12
C TYR A 421 9.80 -14.49 -14.89
N THR A 422 9.73 -14.37 -16.22
CA THR A 422 10.83 -13.79 -17.00
C THR A 422 10.71 -12.29 -17.25
N GLU A 423 9.55 -11.79 -17.68
CA GLU A 423 9.41 -10.38 -18.09
C GLU A 423 9.33 -9.41 -16.90
N GLY A 424 8.51 -9.73 -15.88
CA GLY A 424 8.39 -8.90 -14.69
C GLY A 424 9.66 -8.86 -13.86
N PHE A 425 10.36 -10.00 -13.78
CA PHE A 425 11.67 -10.10 -13.14
C PHE A 425 12.69 -9.23 -13.88
N GLN A 426 12.81 -9.38 -15.20
CA GLN A 426 13.75 -8.60 -16.01
C GLN A 426 13.48 -7.09 -15.88
N TRP A 427 12.22 -6.66 -15.97
CA TRP A 427 11.85 -5.25 -15.80
C TRP A 427 12.24 -4.68 -14.43
N TRP A 428 11.99 -5.43 -13.34
CA TRP A 428 12.39 -5.00 -11.99
C TRP A 428 13.90 -4.83 -11.89
N PHE A 429 14.66 -5.75 -12.47
CA PHE A 429 16.12 -5.68 -12.50
C PHE A 429 16.64 -4.53 -13.35
N GLU A 430 16.05 -4.27 -14.50
CA GLU A 430 16.41 -3.10 -15.33
C GLU A 430 16.16 -1.79 -14.58
N LEU A 431 15.05 -1.70 -13.84
CA LEU A 431 14.74 -0.54 -13.02
C LEU A 431 15.74 -0.36 -11.86
N PHE A 432 16.10 -1.44 -11.18
CA PHE A 432 17.10 -1.43 -10.10
C PHE A 432 18.51 -1.13 -10.61
N THR A 433 18.94 -1.77 -11.70
CA THR A 433 20.29 -1.61 -12.25
C THR A 433 20.47 -0.24 -12.88
N GLY A 434 19.47 0.26 -13.62
CA GLY A 434 19.50 1.61 -14.19
C GLY A 434 19.54 2.74 -13.15
N LEU A 435 19.23 2.46 -11.88
CA LEU A 435 19.26 3.48 -10.82
C LEU A 435 20.66 4.05 -10.59
N VAL A 436 21.71 3.22 -10.65
CA VAL A 436 23.11 3.65 -10.40
C VAL A 436 23.68 4.50 -11.54
N ASP A 437 23.12 4.36 -12.74
CA ASP A 437 23.55 5.09 -13.94
C ASP A 437 22.91 6.48 -14.05
N SER A 438 22.00 6.84 -13.14
CA SER A 438 21.42 8.18 -13.05
C SER A 438 22.49 9.23 -12.71
N ASP A 439 22.55 10.33 -13.48
CA ASP A 439 23.48 11.45 -13.23
C ASP A 439 23.36 12.04 -11.81
N SER A 440 22.17 11.91 -11.21
CA SER A 440 21.86 12.37 -9.85
C SER A 440 22.12 11.34 -8.75
N PHE A 441 22.62 10.13 -9.07
CA PHE A 441 22.80 9.07 -8.08
C PHE A 441 23.85 9.44 -7.01
N PRO A 442 23.48 9.54 -5.73
CA PRO A 442 24.42 9.92 -4.68
C PRO A 442 25.55 8.91 -4.49
N LYS A 443 26.80 9.39 -4.48
CA LYS A 443 27.99 8.52 -4.36
C LYS A 443 27.97 7.67 -3.09
N HIS A 444 27.47 8.19 -1.98
CA HIS A 444 27.41 7.47 -0.70
C HIS A 444 26.45 6.26 -0.72
N LEU A 445 25.52 6.19 -1.68
CA LEU A 445 24.59 5.05 -1.84
C LEU A 445 25.17 3.92 -2.71
N ILE A 446 26.28 4.15 -3.43
CA ILE A 446 26.92 3.14 -4.29
C ILE A 446 27.26 1.87 -3.50
N PRO A 447 27.82 1.92 -2.27
CA PRO A 447 28.04 0.71 -1.47
C PRO A 447 26.77 -0.10 -1.21
N SER A 448 25.68 0.55 -0.82
CA SER A 448 24.39 -0.11 -0.55
C SER A 448 23.84 -0.77 -1.80
N TRP A 449 23.81 -0.05 -2.93
CA TRP A 449 23.37 -0.60 -4.22
C TRP A 449 24.22 -1.82 -4.63
N THR A 450 25.54 -1.75 -4.52
CA THR A 450 26.43 -2.87 -4.89
C THR A 450 26.18 -4.10 -4.01
N CYS A 451 25.98 -3.92 -2.70
CA CYS A 451 25.66 -5.03 -1.80
C CYS A 451 24.34 -5.72 -2.17
N VAL A 452 23.31 -4.93 -2.48
CA VAL A 452 22.01 -5.43 -2.91
C VAL A 452 22.13 -6.18 -4.24
N ALA A 453 22.82 -5.59 -5.23
CA ALA A 453 23.06 -6.21 -6.54
C ALA A 453 23.75 -7.59 -6.42
N LEU A 454 24.77 -7.69 -5.55
CA LEU A 454 25.46 -8.94 -5.27
C LEU A 454 24.53 -10.00 -4.63
N ASN A 455 23.62 -9.58 -3.74
CA ASN A 455 22.66 -10.46 -3.08
C ASN A 455 21.56 -10.95 -4.04
N LEU A 456 21.11 -10.08 -4.95
CA LEU A 456 20.14 -10.42 -6.00
C LEU A 456 20.76 -11.22 -7.16
N LYS A 457 22.04 -11.59 -7.06
CA LYS A 457 22.82 -12.37 -8.06
C LYS A 457 23.03 -11.66 -9.41
N VAL A 458 22.91 -10.34 -9.46
CA VAL A 458 23.17 -9.49 -10.63
C VAL A 458 24.65 -9.10 -10.63
N ARG A 459 25.50 -10.12 -10.74
CA ARG A 459 26.93 -9.98 -10.43
C ARG A 459 27.66 -9.14 -11.45
N ASP A 460 27.42 -9.36 -12.73
CA ASP A 460 28.23 -8.77 -13.79
C ASP A 460 28.13 -7.23 -13.79
N GLU A 461 26.96 -6.71 -13.45
CA GLU A 461 26.64 -5.29 -13.28
C GLU A 461 27.22 -4.72 -11.98
N ALA A 462 27.31 -5.52 -10.92
CA ALA A 462 27.85 -5.10 -9.62
C ALA A 462 29.39 -5.06 -9.59
N LEU A 463 30.05 -5.96 -10.34
CA LEU A 463 31.51 -6.15 -10.32
C LEU A 463 32.32 -4.85 -10.50
N PRO A 464 31.98 -3.94 -11.45
CA PRO A 464 32.70 -2.68 -11.64
C PRO A 464 32.66 -1.75 -10.41
N TYR A 465 31.62 -1.89 -9.58
CA TYR A 465 31.38 -1.00 -8.45
C TYR A 465 32.01 -1.50 -7.14
N VAL A 466 32.33 -2.80 -7.00
CA VAL A 466 32.85 -3.39 -5.75
C VAL A 466 34.08 -2.65 -5.21
N ASP A 467 35.09 -2.41 -6.06
CA ASP A 467 36.33 -1.72 -5.68
C ASP A 467 36.06 -0.26 -5.27
N LYS A 468 35.20 0.42 -6.04
CA LYS A 468 34.76 1.81 -5.79
C LYS A 468 33.99 1.92 -4.48
N SER A 469 33.06 1.00 -4.22
CA SER A 469 32.25 0.94 -2.99
C SER A 469 33.11 0.83 -1.75
N ILE A 470 34.11 -0.07 -1.74
CA ILE A 470 35.04 -0.20 -0.60
C ILE A 470 35.85 1.09 -0.41
N GLY A 471 36.26 1.72 -1.51
CA GLY A 471 36.95 3.02 -1.48
C GLY A 471 36.12 4.14 -0.84
N ILE A 472 34.83 4.20 -1.16
CA ILE A 472 33.86 5.16 -0.59
C ILE A 472 33.68 4.91 0.90
N LEU A 473 33.38 3.67 1.30
CA LEU A 473 33.18 3.29 2.71
C LEU A 473 34.41 3.63 3.58
N ARG A 474 35.62 3.45 3.05
CA ARG A 474 36.84 3.83 3.78
C ARG A 474 36.90 5.34 4.05
N GLY A 475 36.49 6.16 3.08
CA GLY A 475 36.42 7.61 3.24
C GLY A 475 35.39 7.99 4.31
N GLU A 476 34.22 7.35 4.28
CA GLU A 476 33.12 7.62 5.21
C GLU A 476 33.43 7.16 6.64
N LEU A 477 34.08 6.00 6.82
CA LEU A 477 34.54 5.51 8.12
C LEU A 477 35.65 6.39 8.73
N SER A 478 36.32 7.21 7.92
CA SER A 478 37.35 8.15 8.40
C SER A 478 36.76 9.52 8.77
N ALA A 479 35.46 9.75 8.54
CA ALA A 479 34.81 11.02 8.84
C ALA A 479 34.47 11.13 10.35
N PRO A 480 34.69 12.30 10.98
CA PRO A 480 34.54 12.45 12.43
C PRO A 480 33.09 12.46 12.93
N ASP A 481 32.11 12.74 12.05
CA ASP A 481 30.72 13.06 12.42
C ASP A 481 29.73 11.90 12.24
N LYS A 482 30.21 10.65 12.17
CA LYS A 482 29.35 9.47 11.94
C LYS A 482 28.77 8.91 13.23
N THR A 483 27.48 8.60 13.21
CA THR A 483 26.78 7.92 14.30
C THR A 483 27.20 6.44 14.39
N ASN A 484 27.03 5.83 15.56
CA ASN A 484 27.36 4.41 15.76
C ASN A 484 26.57 3.48 14.81
N ASP A 485 25.32 3.83 14.49
CA ASP A 485 24.47 3.04 13.61
C ASP A 485 24.94 3.10 12.15
N GLU A 486 25.35 4.29 11.66
CA GLU A 486 25.95 4.43 10.33
C GLU A 486 27.26 3.64 10.21
N ILE A 487 28.11 3.70 11.24
CA ILE A 487 29.37 2.93 11.28
C ILE A 487 29.06 1.44 11.19
N LYS A 488 28.08 0.95 11.96
CA LYS A 488 27.66 -0.45 11.95
C LYS A 488 27.16 -0.90 10.57
N GLU A 489 26.35 -0.08 9.89
CA GLU A 489 25.87 -0.40 8.54
C GLU A 489 27.01 -0.40 7.51
N HIS A 490 27.97 0.53 7.60
CA HIS A 490 29.18 0.50 6.76
C HIS A 490 29.99 -0.80 6.96
N HIS A 491 30.11 -1.28 8.20
CA HIS A 491 30.78 -2.56 8.49
C HIS A 491 30.02 -3.75 7.90
N LYS A 492 28.70 -3.74 7.93
CA LYS A 492 27.86 -4.75 7.27
C LYS A 492 28.04 -4.75 5.76
N HIS A 493 28.12 -3.57 5.12
CA HIS A 493 28.45 -3.48 3.69
C HIS A 493 29.86 -4.04 3.40
N LEU A 494 30.86 -3.75 4.24
CA LEU A 494 32.20 -4.32 4.08
C LEU A 494 32.20 -5.86 4.20
N SER A 495 31.39 -6.44 5.08
CA SER A 495 31.21 -7.90 5.18
C SER A 495 30.65 -8.54 3.90
N CYS A 496 29.87 -7.79 3.11
CA CYS A 496 29.40 -8.23 1.79
C CYS A 496 30.48 -8.02 0.70
N LEU A 497 31.11 -6.84 0.67
CA LEU A 497 31.98 -6.41 -0.43
C LEU A 497 33.39 -7.03 -0.40
N LEU A 498 33.96 -7.26 0.79
CA LEU A 498 35.32 -7.79 0.92
C LEU A 498 35.46 -9.24 0.39
N PRO A 499 34.53 -10.16 0.66
CA PRO A 499 34.52 -11.46 0.00
C PRO A 499 34.29 -11.36 -1.52
N ALA A 500 33.54 -10.36 -1.98
CA ALA A 500 33.28 -10.16 -3.41
C ALA A 500 34.55 -9.69 -4.15
N ILE A 501 35.30 -8.72 -3.62
CA ILE A 501 36.55 -8.27 -4.25
C ILE A 501 37.61 -9.37 -4.27
N ASP A 502 37.63 -10.28 -3.28
CA ASP A 502 38.57 -11.40 -3.24
C ASP A 502 38.39 -12.35 -4.43
N ARG A 503 37.16 -12.49 -4.94
CA ARG A 503 36.85 -13.28 -6.13
C ARG A 503 37.30 -12.60 -7.42
N ILE A 504 37.38 -11.26 -7.43
CA ILE A 504 37.86 -10.46 -8.57
C ILE A 504 39.38 -10.42 -8.57
N SER A 505 39.96 -10.08 -7.44
CA SER A 505 41.39 -9.93 -7.23
C SER A 505 41.71 -10.02 -5.74
N THR A 506 42.27 -11.15 -5.33
CA THR A 506 42.84 -11.36 -4.00
C THR A 506 43.80 -10.23 -3.63
N GLN A 507 44.60 -9.77 -4.59
CA GLN A 507 45.52 -8.64 -4.45
C GLN A 507 44.82 -7.35 -3.98
N LYS A 508 43.72 -6.95 -4.66
CA LYS A 508 42.93 -5.78 -4.25
C LYS A 508 42.28 -5.99 -2.89
N GLY A 509 41.78 -7.19 -2.62
CA GLY A 509 41.19 -7.57 -1.34
C GLY A 509 42.15 -7.42 -0.15
N VAL A 510 43.41 -7.84 -0.30
CA VAL A 510 44.45 -7.64 0.74
C VAL A 510 44.71 -6.15 0.95
N ARG A 511 44.92 -5.40 -0.14
CA ARG A 511 45.22 -3.97 -0.06
C ARG A 511 44.13 -3.18 0.64
N HIS A 512 42.85 -3.48 0.36
CA HIS A 512 41.73 -2.84 1.05
C HIS A 512 41.71 -3.15 2.55
N ARG A 513 41.91 -4.42 2.94
CA ARG A 513 41.96 -4.80 4.37
C ARG A 513 43.12 -4.11 5.11
N LEU A 514 44.30 -4.03 4.50
CA LEU A 514 45.44 -3.31 5.06
C LEU A 514 45.17 -1.81 5.23
N MET A 515 44.50 -1.20 4.25
CA MET A 515 44.11 0.21 4.34
C MET A 515 43.05 0.42 5.42
N LEU A 516 42.03 -0.45 5.52
CA LEU A 516 41.02 -0.37 6.56
C LEU A 516 41.63 -0.55 7.97
N GLN A 517 42.59 -1.48 8.13
CA GLN A 517 43.34 -1.64 9.37
C GLN A 517 44.11 -0.35 9.75
N ARG A 518 44.72 0.33 8.77
CA ARG A 518 45.44 1.60 9.01
C ARG A 518 44.53 2.73 9.50
N PHE A 519 43.30 2.82 9.00
CA PHE A 519 42.39 3.95 9.26
C PHE A 519 41.31 3.66 10.31
N SER A 520 41.31 2.49 10.92
CA SER A 520 40.37 2.15 11.98
C SER A 520 40.59 2.97 13.25
N ALA A 521 39.50 3.47 13.81
CA ALA A 521 39.46 4.15 15.11
C ALA A 521 39.38 3.18 16.31
N VAL A 522 39.25 1.88 16.06
CA VAL A 522 39.07 0.84 17.10
C VAL A 522 40.11 -0.27 16.88
N PRO A 523 40.66 -0.87 17.95
CA PRO A 523 41.64 -1.94 17.82
C PRO A 523 41.01 -3.24 17.29
N TYR A 524 41.73 -3.95 16.41
CA TYR A 524 41.30 -5.26 15.89
C TYR A 524 41.68 -6.43 16.81
N SER A 525 42.56 -6.17 17.78
CA SER A 525 43.01 -7.15 18.75
C SER A 525 42.99 -6.54 20.15
N ASP A 526 42.88 -7.38 21.17
CA ASP A 526 42.93 -6.93 22.56
C ASP A 526 44.32 -6.40 22.96
N GLU A 527 44.46 -6.03 24.23
CA GLU A 527 45.73 -5.58 24.85
C GLU A 527 46.84 -6.64 24.88
N LYS A 528 46.48 -7.91 24.66
CA LYS A 528 47.39 -9.07 24.55
C LYS A 528 47.68 -9.43 23.09
N LEU A 529 47.14 -8.65 22.14
CA LEU A 529 47.17 -8.88 20.70
C LEU A 529 46.62 -10.25 20.29
N LEU A 530 45.67 -10.78 21.08
CA LEU A 530 44.96 -12.00 20.72
C LEU A 530 44.09 -11.71 19.50
N MET A 531 44.35 -12.48 18.45
CA MET A 531 43.54 -12.51 17.24
C MET A 531 42.37 -13.45 17.48
N TYR A 532 41.21 -12.91 17.78
CA TYR A 532 40.01 -13.71 17.98
C TYR A 532 39.30 -13.91 16.64
N SER A 533 39.39 -15.11 16.06
CA SER A 533 38.44 -15.53 15.04
C SER A 533 37.21 -16.10 15.74
N GLY A 534 36.09 -15.37 15.73
CA GLY A 534 34.80 -15.87 16.20
C GLY A 534 34.48 -15.56 17.68
N ALA A 535 33.49 -14.69 17.85
CA ALA A 535 32.49 -14.64 18.93
C ALA A 535 32.89 -14.41 20.42
N LEU A 536 34.16 -14.20 20.80
CA LEU A 536 34.52 -14.06 22.22
C LEU A 536 35.17 -12.73 22.64
N TYR A 537 34.79 -11.63 21.99
CA TYR A 537 34.83 -10.31 22.61
C TYR A 537 33.45 -9.66 22.48
N GLN A 538 32.82 -9.42 23.63
CA GLN A 538 31.55 -8.69 23.71
C GLN A 538 31.81 -7.23 23.32
N GLY A 539 31.75 -6.93 22.01
CA GLY A 539 31.89 -5.57 21.49
C GLY A 539 32.45 -5.41 20.06
N HIS A 540 32.54 -6.47 19.24
CA HIS A 540 33.18 -6.33 17.92
C HIS A 540 32.32 -5.57 16.90
N PHE A 541 32.90 -4.50 16.36
CA PHE A 541 32.40 -3.71 15.22
C PHE A 541 32.75 -4.33 13.84
N TYR A 542 33.65 -5.32 13.76
CA TYR A 542 34.30 -5.74 12.50
C TYR A 542 34.12 -7.24 12.17
N ASP A 543 32.91 -7.65 11.76
CA ASP A 543 32.61 -9.04 11.39
C ASP A 543 33.40 -9.55 10.16
N TRP A 544 33.97 -8.65 9.37
CA TRP A 544 34.68 -8.98 8.14
C TRP A 544 36.19 -9.24 8.30
N TYR A 545 36.79 -8.91 9.44
CA TYR A 545 38.23 -9.09 9.63
C TYR A 545 38.59 -10.57 9.77
N THR A 546 39.70 -10.95 9.15
CA THR A 546 40.24 -12.31 9.25
C THR A 546 41.77 -12.18 9.28
N PRO A 547 42.47 -12.83 10.22
CA PRO A 547 43.93 -12.84 10.27
C PRO A 547 44.54 -13.19 8.91
N PHE A 548 45.63 -12.54 8.51
CA PHE A 548 46.19 -12.71 7.16
C PHE A 548 46.62 -14.13 6.85
N ASN A 549 47.09 -14.86 7.84
CA ASN A 549 47.43 -16.26 7.66
C ASN A 549 46.19 -17.13 7.40
N ASP A 550 45.10 -16.89 8.12
CA ASP A 550 43.82 -17.58 7.91
C ASP A 550 43.20 -17.18 6.56
N LEU A 551 43.30 -15.90 6.20
CA LEU A 551 42.84 -15.37 4.91
C LEU A 551 43.60 -16.03 3.74
N ALA A 552 44.94 -16.08 3.83
CA ALA A 552 45.78 -16.76 2.86
C ALA A 552 45.41 -18.24 2.76
N SER A 553 45.21 -18.92 3.89
CA SER A 553 44.80 -20.32 3.93
C SER A 553 43.43 -20.55 3.28
N ARG A 554 42.43 -19.70 3.56
CA ARG A 554 41.10 -19.78 2.91
C ARG A 554 41.19 -19.58 1.40
N TRP A 555 41.96 -18.61 0.94
CA TRP A 555 42.15 -18.35 -0.49
C TRP A 555 42.92 -19.46 -1.19
N PHE A 556 43.94 -20.02 -0.54
CA PHE A 556 44.63 -21.21 -1.02
C PHE A 556 43.65 -22.36 -1.22
N CYS A 557 42.84 -22.69 -0.20
CA CYS A 557 41.81 -23.73 -0.29
C CYS A 557 40.82 -23.47 -1.43
N HIS A 558 40.37 -22.23 -1.61
CA HIS A 558 39.47 -21.88 -2.71
C HIS A 558 40.12 -22.07 -4.08
N GLN A 559 41.35 -21.56 -4.29
CA GLN A 559 42.07 -21.73 -5.55
C GLN A 559 42.43 -23.20 -5.83
N HIS A 560 42.74 -23.97 -4.78
CA HIS A 560 43.00 -25.39 -4.87
C HIS A 560 41.73 -26.14 -5.32
N ASN A 561 40.59 -25.90 -4.68
CA ASN A 561 39.33 -26.59 -5.01
C ASN A 561 38.84 -26.31 -6.44
N HIS A 562 39.04 -25.10 -6.96
CA HIS A 562 38.77 -24.78 -8.38
C HIS A 562 39.73 -25.49 -9.35
N LYS A 563 40.96 -25.81 -8.91
CA LYS A 563 41.96 -26.54 -9.72
C LYS A 563 41.84 -28.06 -9.63
N VAL A 564 41.33 -28.60 -8.53
CA VAL A 564 41.14 -30.05 -8.33
C VAL A 564 40.11 -30.65 -9.29
N GLN A 565 39.15 -29.87 -9.79
CA GLN A 565 38.30 -30.29 -10.93
C GLN A 565 39.11 -30.62 -12.20
N ASN A 566 40.40 -30.25 -12.26
CA ASN A 566 41.28 -30.44 -13.42
C ASN A 566 42.62 -31.15 -13.13
N ARG A 567 42.94 -31.64 -11.90
CA ARG A 567 44.11 -32.51 -11.61
C ARG A 567 44.12 -33.03 -10.15
N HIS A 568 44.48 -34.31 -10.00
CA HIS A 568 44.55 -35.06 -8.72
C HIS A 568 45.94 -35.09 -8.07
N THR A 569 46.59 -33.94 -7.83
CA THR A 569 47.81 -33.91 -7.02
C THR A 569 47.86 -32.66 -6.14
N ILE A 570 47.96 -32.86 -4.84
CA ILE A 570 48.40 -31.85 -3.88
C ILE A 570 49.88 -31.65 -4.21
N ASP A 571 50.22 -30.53 -4.82
CA ASP A 571 51.61 -30.19 -5.09
C ASP A 571 52.09 -29.21 -4.01
N GLU A 572 52.98 -29.65 -3.13
CA GLU A 572 53.64 -28.78 -2.14
C GLU A 572 54.27 -27.55 -2.82
N GLU A 573 54.66 -27.68 -4.09
CA GLU A 573 55.13 -26.58 -4.93
C GLU A 573 54.04 -25.52 -5.18
N PHE A 574 52.78 -25.93 -5.35
CA PHE A 574 51.66 -25.01 -5.54
C PHE A 574 51.35 -24.22 -4.26
N GLU A 575 51.33 -24.88 -3.10
CA GLU A 575 51.17 -24.21 -1.81
C GLU A 575 52.34 -23.23 -1.57
N HIS A 576 53.57 -23.69 -1.79
CA HIS A 576 54.76 -22.86 -1.66
C HIS A 576 54.70 -21.60 -2.53
N LYS A 577 54.32 -21.76 -3.79
CA LYS A 577 54.16 -20.65 -4.74
C LYS A 577 53.07 -19.68 -4.29
N PHE A 578 51.91 -20.17 -3.87
CA PHE A 578 50.80 -19.33 -3.42
C PHE A 578 51.20 -18.44 -2.23
N TYR A 579 51.74 -19.03 -1.16
CA TYR A 579 52.15 -18.25 0.01
C TYR A 579 53.30 -17.29 -0.29
N THR A 580 54.20 -17.65 -1.21
CA THR A 580 55.25 -16.76 -1.71
C THR A 580 54.65 -15.54 -2.41
N GLU A 581 53.69 -15.74 -3.31
CA GLU A 581 52.99 -14.64 -4.01
C GLU A 581 52.24 -13.73 -3.04
N PHE A 582 51.55 -14.31 -2.06
CA PHE A 582 50.85 -13.55 -1.02
C PHE A 582 51.81 -12.70 -0.16
N ALA A 583 52.93 -13.28 0.29
CA ALA A 583 53.94 -12.56 1.06
C ALA A 583 54.65 -11.47 0.24
N CYS A 584 54.86 -11.71 -1.06
CA CYS A 584 55.39 -10.71 -1.98
C CYS A 584 54.41 -9.53 -2.14
N GLU A 585 53.10 -9.80 -2.18
CA GLU A 585 52.07 -8.76 -2.26
C GLU A 585 52.03 -7.89 -1.00
N LEU A 586 52.09 -8.50 0.19
CA LEU A 586 52.23 -7.75 1.45
C LEU A 586 53.48 -6.86 1.43
N SER A 587 54.61 -7.43 1.00
CA SER A 587 55.87 -6.70 0.89
C SER A 587 55.76 -5.52 -0.07
N ASP A 588 55.16 -5.71 -1.25
CA ASP A 588 54.95 -4.64 -2.22
C ASP A 588 54.05 -3.53 -1.66
N PHE A 589 52.94 -3.88 -0.99
CA PHE A 589 52.11 -2.89 -0.31
C PHE A 589 52.91 -2.09 0.72
N PHE A 590 53.66 -2.73 1.62
CA PHE A 590 54.47 -2.03 2.63
C PHE A 590 55.50 -1.08 1.99
N LEU A 591 56.13 -1.50 0.89
CA LEU A 591 57.02 -0.61 0.14
C LEU A 591 56.31 0.61 -0.43
N THR A 592 55.10 0.43 -0.97
CA THR A 592 54.36 1.56 -1.54
C THR A 592 54.07 2.63 -0.49
N ARG A 593 53.84 2.23 0.77
CA ARG A 593 53.58 3.15 1.89
C ARG A 593 54.82 3.95 2.32
N LEU A 594 56.01 3.40 2.13
CA LEU A 594 57.30 4.04 2.48
C LEU A 594 57.84 4.98 1.41
N ARG A 595 57.20 5.07 0.24
CA ARG A 595 57.62 5.94 -0.86
C ARG A 595 57.09 7.36 -0.69
N LEU A 596 57.79 8.30 -1.35
CA LEU A 596 57.28 9.64 -1.57
C LEU A 596 56.03 9.62 -2.46
N ARG A 597 55.16 10.60 -2.25
CA ARG A 597 53.98 10.83 -3.10
C ARG A 597 54.41 11.18 -4.52
N LYS A 598 53.53 10.94 -5.49
CA LYS A 598 53.83 11.20 -6.89
C LYS A 598 54.13 12.69 -7.08
N GLY A 599 55.31 13.01 -7.62
CA GLY A 599 55.76 14.38 -7.88
C GLY A 599 56.68 14.96 -6.80
N GLU A 600 56.71 14.36 -5.61
CA GLU A 600 57.56 14.82 -4.50
C GLU A 600 59.01 14.39 -4.68
N LYS A 601 59.93 15.25 -4.24
CA LYS A 601 61.37 14.99 -4.21
C LYS A 601 61.95 15.44 -2.87
N VAL A 602 63.08 14.84 -2.51
CA VAL A 602 63.82 15.27 -1.32
C VAL A 602 64.49 16.61 -1.64
N GLU A 603 64.13 17.66 -0.91
CA GLU A 603 64.78 18.96 -0.96
C GLU A 603 65.65 19.10 0.29
N GLY A 604 66.98 18.92 0.14
CA GLY A 604 67.93 18.95 1.26
C GLY A 604 68.30 17.57 1.83
N ASP A 605 68.64 17.52 3.12
CA ASP A 605 69.19 16.32 3.78
C ASP A 605 68.13 15.27 4.17
N ARG A 606 66.86 15.69 4.33
CA ARG A 606 65.72 14.84 4.70
C ARG A 606 64.45 15.32 3.99
N TYR A 607 63.48 14.43 3.83
CA TYR A 607 62.15 14.80 3.33
C TYR A 607 61.21 15.17 4.49
N ASP A 608 60.15 15.94 4.20
CA ASP A 608 59.11 16.24 5.17
C ASP A 608 58.07 15.11 5.28
N SER A 609 57.50 14.89 6.47
CA SER A 609 56.52 13.82 6.70
C SER A 609 55.26 13.93 5.83
N SER A 610 54.93 15.12 5.29
CA SER A 610 53.84 15.31 4.34
C SER A 610 54.14 14.80 2.93
N GLN A 611 55.42 14.68 2.55
CA GLN A 611 55.87 14.24 1.24
C GLN A 611 55.82 12.70 1.07
N VAL A 612 55.82 11.96 2.17
CA VAL A 612 55.69 10.49 2.16
C VAL A 612 54.21 10.05 2.12
N ILE A 613 53.96 8.86 1.56
CA ILE A 613 52.61 8.28 1.48
C ILE A 613 52.07 7.99 2.89
N GLU A 614 52.84 7.29 3.74
CA GLU A 614 52.51 7.09 5.15
C GLU A 614 53.08 8.21 6.04
N LYS A 615 52.20 9.06 6.54
CA LYS A 615 52.57 10.20 7.40
C LYS A 615 52.96 9.79 8.81
N SER A 616 52.38 8.72 9.37
CA SER A 616 52.71 8.29 10.74
C SER A 616 54.07 7.61 10.80
N SER A 617 54.95 8.11 11.65
CA SER A 617 56.24 7.47 11.88
C SER A 617 56.09 6.09 12.54
N VAL A 618 55.08 5.89 13.39
CA VAL A 618 54.75 4.59 14.00
C VAL A 618 54.45 3.55 12.92
N TRP A 619 53.58 3.89 11.97
CA TRP A 619 53.24 2.98 10.86
C TRP A 619 54.42 2.75 9.90
N ARG A 620 55.26 3.76 9.64
CA ARG A 620 56.51 3.56 8.87
C ARG A 620 57.45 2.56 9.55
N GLN A 621 57.60 2.63 10.88
CA GLN A 621 58.35 1.63 11.65
C GLN A 621 57.72 0.24 11.54
N GLY A 622 56.39 0.15 11.65
CA GLY A 622 55.63 -1.09 11.49
C GLY A 622 55.87 -1.78 10.14
N TYR A 623 55.78 -1.03 9.05
CA TYR A 623 56.04 -1.54 7.71
C TYR A 623 57.48 -2.05 7.54
N LEU A 624 58.47 -1.35 8.12
CA LEU A 624 59.87 -1.80 8.09
C LEU A 624 60.11 -3.08 8.92
N LYS A 625 59.49 -3.20 10.10
CA LYS A 625 59.53 -4.42 10.91
C LYS A 625 58.83 -5.58 10.17
N ALA A 626 57.66 -5.34 9.60
CA ALA A 626 56.94 -6.33 8.80
C ALA A 626 57.76 -6.82 7.58
N LEU A 627 58.39 -5.90 6.84
CA LEU A 627 59.31 -6.26 5.74
C LEU A 627 60.50 -7.11 6.22
N THR A 628 61.01 -6.85 7.42
CA THR A 628 62.09 -7.63 8.03
C THR A 628 61.65 -9.07 8.32
N GLU A 629 60.42 -9.27 8.82
CA GLU A 629 59.88 -10.60 9.11
C GLU A 629 59.56 -11.40 7.84
N LEU A 630 59.03 -10.74 6.80
CA LEU A 630 58.73 -11.37 5.51
C LEU A 630 60.00 -11.79 4.75
N GLY A 631 61.05 -10.96 4.77
CA GLY A 631 62.38 -11.31 4.26
C GLY A 631 62.51 -11.41 2.74
N PHE A 632 61.54 -10.92 1.97
CA PHE A 632 61.60 -10.85 0.50
C PHE A 632 62.22 -9.52 0.04
N ASP A 633 63.09 -9.54 -0.98
CA ASP A 633 63.74 -8.33 -1.51
C ASP A 633 63.10 -7.78 -2.82
N LEU A 634 62.15 -8.52 -3.40
CA LEU A 634 61.41 -8.19 -4.63
C LEU A 634 62.31 -7.67 -5.77
N ASN A 635 63.31 -8.46 -6.16
CA ASN A 635 64.31 -8.10 -7.18
C ASN A 635 65.06 -6.80 -6.87
N GLY A 636 65.37 -6.59 -5.59
CA GLY A 636 66.12 -5.45 -5.12
C GLY A 636 65.32 -4.18 -4.85
N LYS A 637 63.99 -4.23 -4.97
CA LYS A 637 63.13 -3.07 -4.68
C LYS A 637 63.09 -2.75 -3.18
N VAL A 638 63.11 -3.77 -2.32
CA VAL A 638 62.99 -3.58 -0.87
C VAL A 638 64.25 -2.91 -0.33
N HIS A 639 65.43 -3.49 -0.54
CA HIS A 639 66.66 -2.89 0.01
C HIS A 639 66.92 -1.48 -0.53
N LYS A 640 66.52 -1.16 -1.77
CA LYS A 640 66.63 0.20 -2.33
C LYS A 640 65.73 1.18 -1.58
N THR A 641 64.46 0.82 -1.39
CA THR A 641 63.48 1.66 -0.68
C THR A 641 63.87 1.83 0.79
N VAL A 642 64.25 0.75 1.46
CA VAL A 642 64.68 0.79 2.87
C VAL A 642 65.97 1.60 3.04
N ASN A 643 66.93 1.51 2.10
CA ASN A 643 68.12 2.35 2.13
C ASN A 643 67.80 3.84 1.93
N PHE A 644 66.80 4.15 1.10
CA PHE A 644 66.29 5.50 0.96
C PHE A 644 65.68 5.99 2.29
N THR A 645 64.76 5.24 2.89
CA THR A 645 64.15 5.56 4.19
C THR A 645 65.20 5.73 5.28
N LYS A 646 66.18 4.82 5.37
CA LYS A 646 67.31 4.88 6.30
C LYS A 646 68.09 6.20 6.22
N LYS A 647 68.23 6.77 5.02
CA LYS A 647 69.03 7.99 4.80
C LYS A 647 68.21 9.26 5.00
N PHE A 648 66.97 9.27 4.51
CA PHE A 648 66.24 10.52 4.29
C PHE A 648 64.96 10.68 5.13
N ASP A 649 64.50 9.66 5.88
CA ASP A 649 63.31 9.79 6.74
C ASP A 649 63.52 10.88 7.80
N PRO A 650 62.54 11.77 8.05
CA PRO A 650 62.66 12.82 9.04
C PRO A 650 62.87 12.28 10.47
N ASP A 651 62.27 11.14 10.81
CA ASP A 651 62.27 10.56 12.16
C ASP A 651 63.45 9.60 12.40
N GLU A 652 64.20 9.84 13.47
CA GLU A 652 65.38 9.04 13.83
C GLU A 652 65.06 7.59 14.19
N SER A 653 63.94 7.36 14.86
CA SER A 653 63.49 6.01 15.22
C SER A 653 63.18 5.19 13.96
N VAL A 654 62.57 5.81 12.94
CA VAL A 654 62.31 5.18 11.63
C VAL A 654 63.63 4.87 10.92
N ARG A 655 64.59 5.78 10.90
CA ARG A 655 65.92 5.55 10.29
C ARG A 655 66.68 4.41 10.97
N SER A 656 66.61 4.32 12.30
CA SER A 656 67.23 3.24 13.07
C SER A 656 66.68 1.87 12.67
N ILE A 657 65.35 1.73 12.66
CA ILE A 657 64.68 0.49 12.24
C ILE A 657 64.93 0.18 10.76
N ALA A 658 64.97 1.20 9.89
CA ALA A 658 65.35 1.01 8.49
C ALA A 658 66.81 0.51 8.34
N SER A 659 67.72 0.89 9.24
CA SER A 659 69.09 0.37 9.27
C SER A 659 69.14 -1.12 9.62
N GLU A 660 68.33 -1.55 10.58
CA GLU A 660 68.14 -2.97 10.93
C GLU A 660 67.53 -3.75 9.77
N CYS A 661 66.42 -3.26 9.22
CA CYS A 661 65.72 -3.85 8.08
C CYS A 661 66.66 -3.97 6.86
N TYR A 662 67.45 -2.94 6.57
CA TYR A 662 68.42 -2.96 5.47
C TYR A 662 69.48 -4.05 5.66
N LYS A 663 70.04 -4.18 6.87
CA LYS A 663 70.99 -5.26 7.19
C LYS A 663 70.32 -6.62 7.06
N ALA A 664 69.09 -6.75 7.54
CA ALA A 664 68.33 -8.00 7.53
C ALA A 664 68.01 -8.44 6.10
N VAL A 665 67.38 -7.59 5.29
CA VAL A 665 67.01 -7.92 3.89
C VAL A 665 68.26 -8.18 3.03
N ARG A 666 69.37 -7.45 3.25
CA ARG A 666 70.62 -7.64 2.49
C ARG A 666 71.39 -8.91 2.88
N ARG A 667 71.30 -9.36 4.14
CA ARG A 667 72.00 -10.56 4.66
C ARG A 667 71.13 -11.81 4.63
N HIS A 668 69.81 -11.65 4.80
CA HIS A 668 68.80 -12.71 4.96
C HIS A 668 67.76 -12.69 3.85
N ALA A 669 68.08 -12.24 2.63
CA ALA A 669 67.34 -12.68 1.45
C ALA A 669 67.46 -14.22 1.42
N LYS A 670 66.50 -14.91 2.05
CA LYS A 670 66.61 -16.33 2.39
C LYS A 670 66.89 -17.07 1.09
N LYS A 671 67.99 -17.82 1.04
CA LYS A 671 68.20 -18.81 -0.03
C LYS A 671 67.11 -19.88 0.19
N SER A 672 65.98 -19.71 -0.49
CA SER A 672 64.82 -20.61 -0.51
C SER A 672 64.13 -20.84 0.87
N PRO A 673 63.27 -19.92 1.35
CA PRO A 673 62.47 -20.16 2.56
C PRO A 673 61.54 -21.38 2.41
N SER A 674 61.28 -22.14 3.47
CA SER A 674 60.21 -23.15 3.44
C SER A 674 58.82 -22.51 3.49
N THR A 675 57.76 -23.21 3.06
CA THR A 675 56.37 -22.74 3.17
C THR A 675 56.00 -22.38 4.61
N GLN A 676 56.44 -23.18 5.59
CA GLN A 676 56.20 -22.89 7.02
C GLN A 676 56.92 -21.61 7.48
N ASP A 677 58.13 -21.34 6.98
CA ASP A 677 58.83 -20.09 7.27
C ASP A 677 58.11 -18.86 6.70
N ILE A 678 57.46 -19.00 5.54
CA ILE A 678 56.66 -17.94 4.93
C ILE A 678 55.40 -17.66 5.76
N LYS A 679 54.66 -18.71 6.16
CA LYS A 679 53.48 -18.57 7.04
C LYS A 679 53.82 -17.87 8.35
N ARG A 680 54.93 -18.28 9.01
CA ARG A 680 55.45 -17.60 10.21
C ARG A 680 55.78 -16.14 9.96
N GLY A 681 56.38 -15.82 8.80
CA GLY A 681 56.67 -14.45 8.38
C GLY A 681 55.40 -13.61 8.22
N ILE A 682 54.33 -14.15 7.63
CA ILE A 682 53.03 -13.48 7.48
C ILE A 682 52.43 -13.16 8.85
N VAL A 683 52.38 -14.14 9.76
CA VAL A 683 51.89 -13.96 11.14
C VAL A 683 52.70 -12.88 11.88
N ALA A 684 54.03 -12.94 11.80
CA ALA A 684 54.89 -11.97 12.46
C ALA A 684 54.76 -10.55 11.88
N ALA A 685 54.59 -10.44 10.56
CA ALA A 685 54.33 -9.17 9.89
C ALA A 685 53.02 -8.54 10.33
N GLU A 686 51.93 -9.32 10.37
CA GLU A 686 50.62 -8.85 10.84
C GLU A 686 50.66 -8.38 12.30
N TRP A 687 51.35 -9.12 13.16
CA TRP A 687 51.53 -8.76 14.57
C TRP A 687 52.16 -7.37 14.74
N TRP A 688 53.15 -7.01 13.91
CA TRP A 688 53.74 -5.67 13.94
C TRP A 688 52.77 -4.58 13.50
N LEU A 689 51.86 -4.86 12.57
CA LEU A 689 50.83 -3.90 12.17
C LEU A 689 49.81 -3.67 13.29
N LEU A 690 49.40 -4.72 14.00
CA LEU A 690 48.51 -4.59 15.16
C LEU A 690 49.16 -3.81 16.31
N MET A 691 50.45 -4.04 16.58
CA MET A 691 51.23 -3.23 17.51
C MET A 691 51.20 -1.74 17.13
N CYS A 692 51.41 -1.44 15.85
CA CYS A 692 51.40 -0.05 15.36
C CYS A 692 50.02 0.59 15.50
N GLN A 693 48.95 -0.15 15.19
CA GLN A 693 47.59 0.32 15.36
C GLN A 693 47.30 0.68 16.82
N ARG A 694 47.62 -0.20 17.77
CA ARG A 694 47.39 0.08 19.19
C ARG A 694 48.18 1.30 19.68
N HIS A 695 49.44 1.39 19.28
CA HIS A 695 50.28 2.53 19.63
C HIS A 695 49.75 3.85 19.04
N GLU A 696 49.31 3.85 17.78
CA GLU A 696 48.70 5.03 17.14
C GLU A 696 47.39 5.44 17.84
N LEU A 697 46.60 4.48 18.31
CA LEU A 697 45.38 4.71 19.08
C LEU A 697 45.65 5.11 20.56
N GLY A 698 46.91 5.20 20.99
CA GLY A 698 47.28 5.54 22.37
C GLY A 698 46.90 4.46 23.39
N LEU A 699 46.74 3.21 22.96
CA LEU A 699 46.31 2.10 23.82
C LEU A 699 47.50 1.34 24.41
N GLU A 700 47.38 0.93 25.67
CA GLU A 700 48.40 0.13 26.35
C GLU A 700 48.54 -1.27 25.72
N VAL A 701 49.76 -1.81 25.72
CA VAL A 701 50.07 -3.18 25.28
C VAL A 701 50.74 -3.95 26.41
N LYS A 702 50.18 -5.10 26.77
CA LYS A 702 50.81 -6.02 27.73
C LYS A 702 51.94 -6.78 27.04
N HIS A 703 53.12 -6.17 26.98
CA HIS A 703 54.24 -6.62 26.16
C HIS A 703 54.63 -8.10 26.35
N GLU A 704 54.70 -8.60 27.58
CA GLU A 704 55.04 -10.00 27.85
C GLU A 704 53.98 -10.98 27.31
N GLU A 705 52.71 -10.66 27.53
CA GLU A 705 51.59 -11.47 27.04
C GLU A 705 51.48 -11.40 25.51
N ALA A 706 51.65 -10.22 24.93
CA ALA A 706 51.70 -9.99 23.49
C ALA A 706 52.80 -10.82 22.79
N LEU A 707 53.98 -10.93 23.41
CA LEU A 707 55.06 -11.79 22.92
C LEU A 707 54.73 -13.28 23.05
N LYS A 708 54.04 -13.69 24.11
CA LYS A 708 53.55 -15.06 24.29
C LYS A 708 52.54 -15.41 23.19
N THR A 709 51.59 -14.51 22.91
CA THR A 709 50.61 -14.65 21.81
C THR A 709 51.31 -14.81 20.47
N ARG A 710 52.26 -13.92 20.14
CA ARG A 710 53.05 -14.01 18.91
C ARG A 710 53.75 -15.37 18.76
N ARG A 711 54.42 -15.84 19.82
CA ARG A 711 55.13 -17.13 19.81
C ARG A 711 54.17 -18.30 19.59
N ASN A 712 52.99 -18.26 20.19
CA ASN A 712 51.98 -19.31 20.02
C ASN A 712 51.45 -19.36 18.58
N LEU A 713 51.12 -18.20 17.99
CA LEU A 713 50.67 -18.11 16.60
C LEU A 713 51.75 -18.60 15.62
N MET A 714 53.03 -18.33 15.87
CA MET A 714 54.13 -18.81 15.02
C MET A 714 54.45 -20.32 15.19
N ARG A 715 54.03 -20.95 16.28
CA ARG A 715 54.20 -22.41 16.50
C ARG A 715 53.19 -23.22 15.70
N HIS A 716 51.99 -22.67 15.52
CA HIS A 716 50.90 -23.26 14.74
C HIS A 716 50.43 -22.25 13.66
N PRO A 717 51.32 -21.89 12.73
CA PRO A 717 51.04 -20.92 11.67
C PRO A 717 50.28 -21.58 10.52
#